data_AF-A0A942YLB9-F1
#
_entry.id   AF-A0A942YLB9-F1
#
_cell.length_a   1.000
_cell.length_b   1.000
_cell.length_c   1.000
_cell.angle_alpha   90.00
_cell.angle_beta   90.00
_cell.angle_gamma   90.00
#
_symmetry.space_group_name_H-M   'P 1'
#
loop_
_entity.id
_entity.type
_entity.pdbx_description
1 polymer ?
#
loop_
_entity_poly.entity_id
_entity_poly.type
_entity_poly.pdbx_seq_one_letter_code
_entity_poly.pdbx_strand_id
1 'polypeptide(L)'
;MKRLLRKYAVSITVVVVLIASLFIWNQSRGYNDAAMAKVPEYDDIEERSILADEDIQSKLEPSFFEYFDNHNLAGAADSDGFEMTIASSDYSAISQDDVEMKTGLGEPFDKAVALIDQNAWVEYTFTVPEDGYYQMGMSYYALPGKRAAVVRSMQIDGKYPFFQAKKLTFQRMWEEKDDPWFDNQGNEFNPGREEVYGWQYKEIRDSEAKIAEPLRFYLTKGEHTLRIEAVREPAAIGEIRIFSPIHYPTYEEVLKTYEEKGYKETKGVQVKIQAEHALLRSDPTLKRIEDREPITEPFNPKAIILNTFGGEGWRNGEQWAEWEFEVPESGLYNIGMRYGQWYLNGIPTQRKITIDGRLPFQEMNGVLFPYKVEFQMKKLGNENEEFLYYLEKGKHTIRMEVQVGSLGEMMESIRVTTNKLSLLYREVIRVTGTSPDPNADWNLENNITNLVPRLQILAKNVNDVVESLYDLGVQKGSSDISTLLEVRDTLLSMAEDTDTIPGRLKSINNLQASLGTWVNSMSKQSLLLDYILIQSPDQKWPKPAAPWYVRAGTSIQDLGYSFTKDYSGIGNQYEDEEALDVWIARGRDWVQIIKQMIDEDFTTETGIKVNVNVVPAGQMQVLLLANTAGLAPDVALGVEGETPIDFAVRNALVDLNDFPDYQEAADRFRPGALIPYKYNGGDYALPENQNFYMLFYRKDIMEELGITEDEIPDTWEEVMQLIPTLQQNGMDFFYPHAPNDTKLAINEFAPFLFQHGGDLYDEKGMVSKLDSPEALKAMEMWTELFTNYKIEKQADFYNRFRSGEMPIGVADYSTYILLSTAAPELTGWWGMKPMPGLEQEDGRINRSTGGLGQTGIIFKDSKMKEEAWQFLKWWTGADAQERFGSELEALLGVEARWNTANVEALNRLPWEQKDLDAILEQWEWFREREVVIGGYYTTRHIANMWNEIVLNGKVTREAVEEGVREINKELRKKREEFGLETSDTDRLDE
;
A
#
# COMPACT_ATOMS: atom_id res chain seq x y z
N MET A 1 -41.86 42.77 -16.43
CA MET A 1 -41.04 42.57 -15.22
C MET A 1 -41.83 42.01 -14.02
N LYS A 2 -42.82 42.74 -13.45
CA LYS A 2 -43.62 42.27 -12.28
C LYS A 2 -44.33 40.91 -12.44
N ARG A 3 -44.73 40.55 -13.66
CA ARG A 3 -45.41 39.27 -13.98
C ARG A 3 -44.45 38.08 -14.07
N LEU A 4 -43.20 38.32 -14.48
CA LEU A 4 -42.12 37.33 -14.54
C LEU A 4 -41.59 37.02 -13.13
N LEU A 5 -41.42 38.04 -12.30
CA LEU A 5 -41.04 37.91 -10.89
C LEU A 5 -42.05 37.08 -10.08
N ARG A 6 -43.37 37.20 -10.35
CA ARG A 6 -44.38 36.36 -9.69
C ARG A 6 -44.35 34.90 -10.13
N LYS A 7 -44.01 34.61 -11.40
CA LYS A 7 -44.00 33.25 -11.95
C LYS A 7 -42.82 32.43 -11.43
N TYR A 8 -41.69 33.09 -11.15
CA TYR A 8 -40.47 32.45 -10.62
C TYR A 8 -40.20 32.80 -9.15
N ALA A 9 -41.14 33.41 -8.44
CA ALA A 9 -40.94 33.83 -7.05
C ALA A 9 -40.50 32.67 -6.14
N VAL A 10 -41.14 31.50 -6.29
CA VAL A 10 -40.79 30.31 -5.50
C VAL A 10 -39.40 29.77 -5.88
N SER A 11 -39.08 29.67 -7.17
CA SER A 11 -37.76 29.24 -7.63
C SER A 11 -36.64 30.19 -7.20
N ILE A 12 -36.89 31.50 -7.25
CA ILE A 12 -35.94 32.53 -6.78
C ILE A 12 -35.77 32.42 -5.27
N THR A 13 -36.85 32.24 -4.50
CA THR A 13 -36.75 32.02 -3.05
C THR A 13 -35.99 30.74 -2.72
N VAL A 14 -36.22 29.64 -3.45
CA VAL A 14 -35.49 28.38 -3.25
C VAL A 14 -34.01 28.54 -3.58
N VAL A 15 -33.67 29.23 -4.67
CA VAL A 15 -32.27 29.52 -5.03
C VAL A 15 -31.62 30.45 -4.01
N VAL A 16 -32.31 31.47 -3.52
CA VAL A 16 -31.80 32.36 -2.47
C VAL A 16 -31.63 31.63 -1.15
N VAL A 17 -32.56 30.73 -0.79
CA VAL A 17 -32.44 29.88 0.40
C VAL A 17 -31.30 28.89 0.22
N LEU A 18 -31.13 28.25 -0.94
CA LEU A 18 -30.00 27.37 -1.21
C LEU A 18 -28.67 28.11 -1.18
N ILE A 19 -28.59 29.32 -1.77
CA ILE A 19 -27.39 30.17 -1.71
C ILE A 19 -27.13 30.59 -0.26
N ALA A 20 -28.14 31.00 0.49
CA ALA A 20 -27.98 31.35 1.90
C ALA A 20 -27.63 30.13 2.76
N SER A 21 -28.19 28.95 2.47
CA SER A 21 -27.86 27.69 3.13
C SER A 21 -26.44 27.27 2.80
N LEU A 22 -25.99 27.40 1.55
CA LEU A 22 -24.61 27.21 1.13
C LEU A 22 -23.68 28.23 1.80
N PHE A 23 -24.09 29.49 1.92
CA PHE A 23 -23.29 30.54 2.56
C PHE A 23 -23.17 30.32 4.08
N ILE A 24 -24.27 29.92 4.73
CA ILE A 24 -24.31 29.55 6.15
C ILE A 24 -23.55 28.25 6.40
N TRP A 25 -23.70 27.24 5.54
CA TRP A 25 -22.99 25.96 5.60
C TRP A 25 -21.48 26.13 5.36
N ASN A 26 -21.09 27.04 4.47
CA ASN A 26 -19.69 27.39 4.23
C ASN A 26 -19.09 28.23 5.38
N GLN A 27 -19.88 29.12 5.99
CA GLN A 27 -19.46 29.85 7.21
C GLN A 27 -19.40 28.95 8.46
N SER A 28 -20.28 27.96 8.59
CA SER A 28 -20.29 27.03 9.73
C SER A 28 -19.14 26.00 9.69
N ARG A 29 -18.38 25.95 8.58
CA ARG A 29 -17.14 25.16 8.45
C ARG A 29 -15.88 25.95 8.82
N GLY A 30 -16.01 27.22 9.19
CA GLY A 30 -14.85 28.03 9.59
C GLY A 30 -14.30 27.56 10.94
N TYR A 31 -13.11 26.93 10.90
CA TYR A 31 -12.31 26.73 12.10
C TYR A 31 -11.88 28.09 12.67
N ASN A 32 -11.65 28.16 13.98
CA ASN A 32 -11.27 29.41 14.63
C ASN A 32 -9.80 29.74 14.29
N ASP A 33 -9.58 30.62 13.30
CA ASP A 33 -8.25 31.13 12.94
C ASP A 33 -7.53 31.84 14.12
N ALA A 34 -8.26 32.22 15.18
CA ALA A 34 -7.70 32.82 16.39
C ALA A 34 -7.54 31.82 17.56
N ALA A 35 -7.66 30.50 17.32
CA ALA A 35 -7.53 29.49 18.37
C ALA A 35 -6.17 29.56 19.09
N MET A 36 -5.09 29.77 18.33
CA MET A 36 -3.74 29.89 18.88
C MET A 36 -3.47 31.21 19.59
N ALA A 37 -4.29 32.25 19.40
CA ALA A 37 -4.04 33.59 19.96
C ALA A 37 -4.10 33.63 21.50
N LYS A 38 -4.66 32.60 22.14
CA LYS A 38 -4.75 32.48 23.61
C LYS A 38 -3.73 31.50 24.19
N VAL A 39 -2.95 30.82 23.34
CA VAL A 39 -1.93 29.85 23.76
C VAL A 39 -0.65 30.62 24.11
N PRO A 40 -0.07 30.44 25.31
CA PRO A 40 1.20 31.06 25.66
C PRO A 40 2.37 30.53 24.82
N GLU A 41 3.41 31.35 24.62
CA GLU A 41 4.70 30.84 24.18
C GLU A 41 5.45 30.23 25.37
N TYR A 42 6.11 29.10 25.10
CA TYR A 42 6.82 28.31 26.09
C TYR A 42 8.26 28.14 25.63
N ASP A 43 9.21 28.75 26.35
CA ASP A 43 10.64 28.74 25.97
C ASP A 43 11.47 27.72 26.79
N ASP A 44 11.00 27.31 27.97
CA ASP A 44 11.74 26.47 28.93
C ASP A 44 10.82 25.46 29.66
N ILE A 45 9.97 24.73 28.92
CA ILE A 45 9.10 23.69 29.50
C ILE A 45 9.68 22.31 29.26
N GLU A 46 9.73 21.51 30.34
CA GLU A 46 10.05 20.10 30.23
C GLU A 46 8.92 19.36 29.51
N GLU A 47 9.12 19.12 28.22
CA GLU A 47 8.22 18.35 27.35
C GLU A 47 8.45 16.84 27.45
N ARG A 48 9.60 16.45 28.02
CA ARG A 48 10.06 15.06 28.06
C ARG A 48 9.09 14.23 28.90
N SER A 49 8.58 13.16 28.28
CA SER A 49 7.78 12.17 28.98
C SER A 49 8.60 11.49 30.07
N ILE A 50 7.99 11.18 31.21
CA ILE A 50 8.63 10.31 32.22
C ILE A 50 8.87 8.89 31.68
N LEU A 51 8.14 8.53 30.63
CA LEU A 51 8.28 7.28 29.90
C LEU A 51 9.28 7.40 28.75
N ALA A 52 9.92 8.56 28.52
CA ALA A 52 10.82 8.75 27.37
C ALA A 52 12.09 7.87 27.45
N ASP A 53 12.56 7.55 28.66
CA ASP A 53 13.66 6.61 28.89
C ASP A 53 13.20 5.13 28.79
N GLU A 54 11.88 4.90 28.90
CA GLU A 54 11.17 3.62 28.68
C GLU A 54 10.52 3.59 27.27
N ASP A 55 10.85 4.57 26.40
CA ASP A 55 10.24 4.69 25.08
C ASP A 55 11.12 3.98 24.05
N ILE A 56 10.54 3.01 23.37
CA ILE A 56 11.22 2.19 22.37
C ILE A 56 11.79 3.05 21.23
N GLN A 57 11.15 4.18 20.90
CA GLN A 57 11.67 5.12 19.90
C GLN A 57 13.02 5.74 20.29
N SER A 58 13.38 5.78 21.58
CA SER A 58 14.69 6.24 22.05
C SER A 58 15.83 5.25 21.75
N LYS A 59 15.50 3.98 21.48
CA LYS A 59 16.43 2.93 21.05
C LYS A 59 16.50 2.79 19.53
N LEU A 60 15.45 3.21 18.83
CA LEU A 60 15.48 3.35 17.38
C LEU A 60 16.46 4.47 17.00
N GLU A 61 17.13 4.31 15.88
CA GLU A 61 17.96 5.38 15.35
C GLU A 61 17.07 6.59 15.03
N PRO A 62 17.55 7.82 15.32
CA PRO A 62 16.77 9.02 15.04
C PRO A 62 16.41 9.10 13.55
N SER A 63 15.39 9.90 13.23
CA SER A 63 15.18 10.26 11.83
C SER A 63 16.37 11.07 11.32
N PHE A 64 16.59 11.07 10.00
CA PHE A 64 17.59 11.97 9.42
C PHE A 64 17.38 13.44 9.83
N PHE A 65 16.13 13.91 9.88
CA PHE A 65 15.82 15.28 10.32
C PHE A 65 16.30 15.53 11.75
N GLU A 66 15.96 14.64 12.69
CA GLU A 66 16.40 14.74 14.08
C GLU A 66 17.93 14.63 14.21
N TYR A 67 18.55 13.71 13.48
CA TYR A 67 20.00 13.57 13.40
C TYR A 67 20.67 14.87 12.93
N PHE A 68 20.17 15.45 11.84
CA PHE A 68 20.71 16.65 11.22
C PHE A 68 20.52 17.89 12.12
N ASP A 69 19.33 18.07 12.70
CA ASP A 69 19.04 19.18 13.61
C ASP A 69 19.90 19.13 14.88
N ASN A 70 20.06 17.95 15.48
CA ASN A 70 20.89 17.78 16.67
C ASN A 70 22.36 18.14 16.41
N HIS A 71 22.90 17.75 15.26
CA HIS A 71 24.27 18.11 14.88
C HIS A 71 24.40 19.60 14.55
N ASN A 72 23.42 20.20 13.88
CA ASN A 72 23.41 21.64 13.61
C ASN A 72 23.35 22.47 14.89
N LEU A 73 22.54 22.06 15.87
CA LEU A 73 22.49 22.66 17.21
C LEU A 73 23.84 22.54 17.94
N ALA A 74 24.59 21.46 17.70
CA ALA A 74 25.95 21.28 18.20
C ALA A 74 27.02 22.07 17.42
N GLY A 75 26.64 22.79 16.36
CA GLY A 75 27.54 23.62 15.56
C GLY A 75 28.22 22.89 14.39
N ALA A 76 27.68 21.76 13.94
CA ALA A 76 28.15 21.09 12.73
C ALA A 76 28.00 21.98 11.49
N ALA A 77 28.92 21.81 10.53
CA ALA A 77 28.92 22.51 9.27
C ALA A 77 29.28 21.56 8.13
N ASP A 78 28.99 21.97 6.89
CA ASP A 78 29.42 21.21 5.71
C ASP A 78 30.94 21.25 5.56
N SER A 79 31.53 20.12 5.16
CA SER A 79 32.93 20.08 4.74
C SER A 79 33.13 20.84 3.43
N ASP A 80 34.36 21.27 3.13
CA ASP A 80 34.67 22.04 1.92
C ASP A 80 35.72 21.35 1.03
N GLY A 81 35.44 21.32 -0.28
CA GLY A 81 36.39 20.93 -1.32
C GLY A 81 36.94 19.49 -1.25
N PHE A 82 36.29 18.56 -0.55
CA PHE A 82 36.72 17.15 -0.47
C PHE A 82 35.99 16.28 -1.50
N GLU A 83 36.75 15.40 -2.16
CA GLU A 83 36.21 14.33 -3.01
C GLU A 83 37.14 13.11 -2.95
N MET A 84 36.56 11.94 -2.75
CA MET A 84 37.24 10.64 -2.70
C MET A 84 36.40 9.61 -3.46
N THR A 85 37.08 8.69 -4.14
CA THR A 85 36.45 7.54 -4.79
C THR A 85 37.15 6.27 -4.32
N ILE A 86 36.35 5.28 -3.90
CA ILE A 86 36.80 3.97 -3.43
C ILE A 86 36.33 2.95 -4.47
N ALA A 87 37.26 2.24 -5.09
CA ALA A 87 36.90 1.15 -6.00
C ALA A 87 36.27 0.00 -5.21
N SER A 88 35.29 -0.69 -5.78
CA SER A 88 34.64 -1.80 -5.09
C SER A 88 35.59 -2.91 -4.66
N SER A 89 36.69 -3.12 -5.37
CA SER A 89 37.72 -4.11 -5.03
C SER A 89 38.55 -3.77 -3.79
N ASP A 90 38.52 -2.53 -3.33
CA ASP A 90 39.38 -2.01 -2.26
C ASP A 90 38.72 -2.16 -0.87
N TYR A 91 37.91 -3.20 -0.69
CA TYR A 91 37.24 -3.50 0.57
C TYR A 91 38.24 -3.95 1.66
N SER A 92 37.93 -3.63 2.91
CA SER A 92 38.67 -4.07 4.09
C SER A 92 38.16 -5.42 4.63
N ALA A 93 36.86 -5.70 4.48
CA ALA A 93 36.23 -6.97 4.87
C ALA A 93 34.96 -7.26 4.05
N ILE A 94 34.55 -8.52 4.00
CA ILE A 94 33.30 -9.01 3.37
C ILE A 94 32.70 -10.16 4.19
N SER A 95 31.40 -10.41 4.06
CA SER A 95 30.80 -11.68 4.49
C SER A 95 31.29 -12.83 3.61
N GLN A 96 31.60 -13.99 4.20
CA GLN A 96 32.03 -15.18 3.44
C GLN A 96 30.84 -15.85 2.76
N ASP A 97 31.09 -16.53 1.63
CA ASP A 97 30.15 -17.32 0.81
C ASP A 97 29.05 -16.55 0.03
N ASP A 98 28.66 -15.34 0.44
CA ASP A 98 27.54 -14.58 -0.17
C ASP A 98 27.96 -13.36 -1.03
N VAL A 99 29.28 -13.18 -1.21
CA VAL A 99 29.89 -12.07 -1.97
C VAL A 99 30.79 -12.59 -3.08
N GLU A 100 30.60 -12.10 -4.30
CA GLU A 100 31.34 -12.54 -5.48
C GLU A 100 32.03 -11.40 -6.23
N MET A 101 33.14 -11.69 -6.90
CA MET A 101 33.70 -10.77 -7.92
C MET A 101 33.06 -11.07 -9.28
N LYS A 102 32.06 -10.27 -9.68
CA LYS A 102 31.39 -10.43 -10.98
C LYS A 102 32.22 -9.83 -12.11
N THR A 103 32.21 -10.47 -13.28
CA THR A 103 32.91 -10.03 -14.50
C THR A 103 31.94 -9.97 -15.68
N GLY A 104 32.29 -9.23 -16.73
CA GLY A 104 31.46 -9.09 -17.93
C GLY A 104 30.30 -8.11 -17.75
N LEU A 105 30.44 -7.14 -16.84
CA LEU A 105 29.41 -6.12 -16.57
C LEU A 105 29.49 -4.93 -17.55
N GLY A 106 30.52 -4.87 -18.39
CA GLY A 106 30.73 -3.78 -19.35
C GLY A 106 31.25 -2.49 -18.71
N GLU A 107 31.41 -1.45 -19.54
CA GLU A 107 31.95 -0.15 -19.12
C GLU A 107 30.96 0.64 -18.23
N PRO A 108 31.43 1.41 -17.23
CA PRO A 108 32.83 1.71 -16.93
C PRO A 108 33.56 0.70 -16.03
N PHE A 109 32.85 -0.29 -15.46
CA PHE A 109 33.46 -1.30 -14.58
C PHE A 109 33.15 -2.72 -15.06
N ASP A 110 34.05 -3.32 -15.83
CA ASP A 110 33.84 -4.69 -16.33
C ASP A 110 33.86 -5.75 -15.21
N LYS A 111 34.54 -5.43 -14.09
CA LYS A 111 34.65 -6.29 -12.91
C LYS A 111 34.32 -5.51 -11.64
N ALA A 112 33.49 -6.07 -10.78
CA ALA A 112 32.97 -5.42 -9.57
C ALA A 112 32.63 -6.42 -8.46
N VAL A 113 32.60 -5.95 -7.21
CA VAL A 113 32.08 -6.74 -6.07
C VAL A 113 30.56 -6.81 -6.16
N ALA A 114 30.00 -8.01 -6.05
CA ALA A 114 28.57 -8.27 -6.07
C ALA A 114 28.10 -8.89 -4.76
N LEU A 115 27.05 -8.31 -4.19
CA LEU A 115 26.32 -8.88 -3.07
C LEU A 115 25.16 -9.70 -3.66
N ILE A 116 25.20 -11.02 -3.50
CA ILE A 116 24.29 -11.95 -4.16
C ILE A 116 23.09 -12.28 -3.28
N ASP A 117 23.35 -12.70 -2.04
CA ASP A 117 22.32 -13.13 -1.11
C ASP A 117 21.95 -12.06 -0.08
N GLN A 118 20.80 -12.26 0.56
CA GLN A 118 20.37 -11.41 1.67
C GLN A 118 21.34 -11.56 2.86
N ASN A 119 21.67 -10.44 3.52
CA ASN A 119 22.69 -10.31 4.58
C ASN A 119 24.15 -10.32 4.08
N ALA A 120 24.39 -10.45 2.77
CA ALA A 120 25.73 -10.25 2.22
C ALA A 120 26.20 -8.81 2.47
N TRP A 121 27.42 -8.62 2.97
CA TRP A 121 27.95 -7.27 3.24
C TRP A 121 29.40 -7.11 2.82
N VAL A 122 29.74 -5.85 2.52
CA VAL A 122 31.10 -5.41 2.22
C VAL A 122 31.43 -4.17 3.04
N GLU A 123 32.64 -4.10 3.56
CA GLU A 123 33.14 -3.02 4.39
C GLU A 123 34.36 -2.35 3.78
N TYR A 124 34.43 -1.03 3.90
CA TYR A 124 35.50 -0.19 3.39
C TYR A 124 36.03 0.70 4.51
N THR A 125 37.31 1.06 4.41
CA THR A 125 37.96 2.00 5.33
C THR A 125 38.39 3.24 4.56
N PHE A 126 38.12 4.42 5.12
CA PHE A 126 38.44 5.69 4.48
C PHE A 126 38.82 6.76 5.52
N THR A 127 39.36 7.88 5.08
CA THR A 127 39.82 8.96 5.97
C THR A 127 39.32 10.30 5.47
N VAL A 128 38.76 11.11 6.37
CA VAL A 128 38.30 12.47 6.08
C VAL A 128 39.21 13.52 6.74
N PRO A 129 39.45 14.67 6.08
CA PRO A 129 40.48 15.64 6.49
C PRO A 129 40.06 16.58 7.63
N GLU A 130 38.76 16.74 7.85
CA GLU A 130 38.16 17.67 8.81
C GLU A 130 36.85 17.12 9.37
N ASP A 131 36.37 17.74 10.45
CA ASP A 131 35.05 17.47 11.00
C ASP A 131 34.02 18.19 10.12
N GLY A 132 32.95 17.52 9.72
CA GLY A 132 31.88 18.15 8.96
C GLY A 132 30.93 17.15 8.30
N TYR A 133 29.93 17.68 7.61
CA TYR A 133 29.05 16.86 6.77
C TYR A 133 29.72 16.47 5.47
N TYR A 134 29.52 15.22 5.10
CA TYR A 134 29.88 14.62 3.82
C TYR A 134 28.65 14.00 3.17
N GLN A 135 28.64 13.95 1.85
CA GLN A 135 27.67 13.20 1.05
C GLN A 135 28.36 12.00 0.42
N MET A 136 27.56 11.00 0.09
CA MET A 136 28.03 9.75 -0.48
C MET A 136 27.21 9.37 -1.70
N GLY A 137 27.83 8.68 -2.66
CA GLY A 137 27.18 8.15 -3.86
C GLY A 137 27.79 6.82 -4.27
N MET A 138 27.05 6.04 -5.03
CA MET A 138 27.47 4.71 -5.45
C MET A 138 27.15 4.48 -6.92
N SER A 139 28.14 3.97 -7.65
CA SER A 139 27.88 3.33 -8.94
C SER A 139 27.49 1.88 -8.70
N TYR A 140 26.36 1.47 -9.26
CA TYR A 140 25.83 0.13 -9.09
C TYR A 140 25.31 -0.46 -10.40
N TYR A 141 25.27 -1.78 -10.43
CA TYR A 141 24.72 -2.58 -11.51
C TYR A 141 23.70 -3.55 -10.91
N ALA A 142 22.41 -3.36 -11.20
CA ALA A 142 21.37 -4.30 -10.78
C ALA A 142 21.58 -5.63 -11.53
N LEU A 143 21.81 -6.71 -10.80
CA LEU A 143 21.98 -8.03 -11.40
C LEU A 143 20.60 -8.67 -11.65
N PRO A 144 20.50 -9.69 -12.52
CA PRO A 144 19.28 -10.46 -12.67
C PRO A 144 18.79 -10.97 -11.31
N GLY A 145 17.51 -10.73 -11.02
CA GLY A 145 16.89 -11.01 -9.73
C GLY A 145 15.37 -11.12 -9.86
N LYS A 146 14.62 -10.88 -8.79
CA LYS A 146 13.16 -11.06 -8.76
C LYS A 146 12.38 -9.80 -9.16
N ARG A 147 12.99 -8.93 -9.97
CA ARG A 147 12.38 -7.72 -10.57
C ARG A 147 12.03 -6.58 -9.62
N ALA A 148 12.32 -6.68 -8.32
CA ALA A 148 12.14 -5.57 -7.38
C ALA A 148 13.34 -4.60 -7.38
N ALA A 149 13.16 -3.40 -6.82
CA ALA A 149 14.26 -2.47 -6.62
C ALA A 149 15.32 -3.04 -5.65
N VAL A 150 16.59 -2.73 -5.92
CA VAL A 150 17.74 -3.12 -5.10
C VAL A 150 17.71 -2.34 -3.80
N VAL A 151 17.82 -3.02 -2.66
CA VAL A 151 17.80 -2.38 -1.33
C VAL A 151 19.08 -2.70 -0.59
N ARG A 152 19.75 -1.65 -0.09
CA ARG A 152 20.95 -1.75 0.74
C ARG A 152 20.75 -1.07 2.08
N SER A 153 21.44 -1.57 3.10
CA SER A 153 21.62 -0.87 4.37
C SER A 153 23.04 -0.31 4.42
N MET A 154 23.23 0.78 5.16
CA MET A 154 24.51 1.47 5.30
C MET A 154 24.83 1.77 6.76
N GLN A 155 26.00 1.31 7.22
CA GLN A 155 26.51 1.63 8.54
C GLN A 155 27.79 2.45 8.44
N ILE A 156 27.95 3.42 9.34
CA ILE A 156 29.19 4.15 9.58
C ILE A 156 29.69 3.79 10.97
N ASP A 157 30.95 3.36 11.07
CA ASP A 157 31.58 2.97 12.35
C ASP A 157 30.77 1.92 13.14
N GLY A 158 30.20 0.96 12.39
CA GLY A 158 29.39 -0.14 12.92
C GLY A 158 28.00 0.26 13.42
N LYS A 159 27.51 1.47 13.11
CA LYS A 159 26.19 1.96 13.51
C LYS A 159 25.41 2.52 12.33
N TYR A 160 24.09 2.43 12.39
CA TYR A 160 23.22 3.23 11.52
C TYR A 160 23.14 4.65 12.10
N PRO A 161 23.50 5.71 11.35
CA PRO A 161 23.42 7.08 11.86
C PRO A 161 21.98 7.55 12.12
N PHE A 162 21.05 7.05 11.31
CA PHE A 162 19.62 7.34 11.32
C PHE A 162 18.86 6.18 10.65
N PHE A 163 17.54 6.03 10.89
CA PHE A 163 16.81 4.86 10.39
C PHE A 163 16.73 4.77 8.86
N GLN A 164 16.74 5.90 8.13
CA GLN A 164 16.76 5.90 6.66
C GLN A 164 18.00 5.18 6.09
N ALA A 165 19.11 5.10 6.85
CA ALA A 165 20.30 4.36 6.44
C ALA A 165 20.07 2.84 6.39
N LYS A 166 19.01 2.32 7.03
CA LYS A 166 18.64 0.90 6.98
C LYS A 166 18.01 0.48 5.65
N LYS A 167 17.44 1.44 4.92
CA LYS A 167 16.73 1.21 3.66
C LYS A 167 17.09 2.28 2.63
N LEU A 168 18.14 1.98 1.86
CA LEU A 168 18.56 2.76 0.69
C LEU A 168 18.16 2.01 -0.57
N THR A 169 17.31 2.62 -1.39
CA THR A 169 16.78 2.00 -2.61
C THR A 169 17.62 2.40 -3.82
N PHE A 170 17.88 1.45 -4.70
CA PHE A 170 18.61 1.62 -5.95
C PHE A 170 17.75 1.03 -7.06
N GLN A 171 17.26 1.92 -7.94
CA GLN A 171 16.22 1.57 -8.90
C GLN A 171 16.76 0.71 -10.05
N ARG A 172 15.91 -0.14 -10.60
CA ARG A 172 16.22 -0.83 -11.87
C ARG A 172 15.88 0.08 -13.04
N MET A 173 16.28 -0.30 -14.25
CA MET A 173 15.87 0.41 -15.47
C MET A 173 14.97 -0.51 -16.28
N TRP A 174 13.92 0.07 -16.84
CA TRP A 174 12.93 -0.64 -17.66
C TRP A 174 12.67 0.12 -18.93
N GLU A 175 12.41 -0.62 -20.00
CA GLU A 175 11.93 -0.10 -21.28
C GLU A 175 10.78 -0.94 -21.81
N GLU A 176 10.08 -0.40 -22.81
CA GLU A 176 9.06 -1.14 -23.54
C GLU A 176 9.74 -2.03 -24.58
N LYS A 177 9.40 -3.31 -24.55
CA LYS A 177 9.99 -4.33 -25.42
C LYS A 177 9.49 -4.19 -26.86
N ASP A 178 8.22 -3.82 -27.02
CA ASP A 178 7.49 -3.81 -28.29
C ASP A 178 6.62 -2.55 -28.40
N ASP A 179 6.05 -2.29 -29.59
CA ASP A 179 5.02 -1.28 -29.78
C ASP A 179 3.70 -1.68 -29.10
N PRO A 180 2.85 -0.72 -28.70
CA PRO A 180 1.50 -1.01 -28.23
C PRO A 180 0.73 -1.88 -29.24
N TRP A 181 0.02 -2.87 -28.73
CA TRP A 181 -0.86 -3.69 -29.56
C TRP A 181 -2.31 -3.25 -29.42
N PHE A 182 -3.11 -3.56 -30.43
CA PHE A 182 -4.51 -3.19 -30.51
C PHE A 182 -5.36 -4.44 -30.55
N ASP A 183 -6.45 -4.45 -29.79
CA ASP A 183 -7.48 -5.46 -29.98
C ASP A 183 -8.26 -5.23 -31.29
N ASN A 184 -9.07 -6.21 -31.66
CA ASN A 184 -9.95 -6.09 -32.82
C ASN A 184 -11.08 -5.05 -32.68
N GLN A 185 -11.21 -4.39 -31.52
CA GLN A 185 -12.11 -3.26 -31.26
C GLN A 185 -11.40 -1.91 -31.42
N GLY A 186 -10.07 -1.92 -31.64
CA GLY A 186 -9.21 -0.75 -31.78
C GLY A 186 -8.76 -0.14 -30.46
N ASN A 187 -8.98 -0.80 -29.33
CA ASN A 187 -8.46 -0.37 -28.03
C ASN A 187 -6.96 -0.71 -27.94
N GLU A 188 -6.18 0.24 -27.46
CA GLU A 188 -4.74 0.12 -27.27
C GLU A 188 -4.41 -0.48 -25.90
N PHE A 189 -3.42 -1.38 -25.87
CA PHE A 189 -2.90 -2.02 -24.66
C PHE A 189 -1.43 -1.70 -24.47
N ASN A 190 -1.00 -1.67 -23.21
CA ASN A 190 0.41 -1.44 -22.89
C ASN A 190 1.26 -2.58 -23.47
N PRO A 191 2.42 -2.29 -24.08
CA PRO A 191 3.35 -3.32 -24.50
C PRO A 191 4.01 -4.01 -23.30
N GLY A 192 4.58 -5.19 -23.56
CA GLY A 192 5.47 -5.86 -22.60
C GLY A 192 6.66 -4.98 -22.24
N ARG A 193 7.20 -5.16 -21.03
CA ARG A 193 8.35 -4.40 -20.53
C ARG A 193 9.48 -5.33 -20.12
N GLU A 194 10.69 -4.95 -20.47
CA GLU A 194 11.90 -5.68 -20.13
C GLU A 194 12.86 -4.82 -19.32
N GLU A 195 13.69 -5.51 -18.54
CA GLU A 195 14.71 -4.85 -17.73
C GLU A 195 15.90 -4.49 -18.60
N VAL A 196 16.37 -3.25 -18.46
CA VAL A 196 17.59 -2.75 -19.07
C VAL A 196 18.73 -2.84 -18.06
N TYR A 197 19.74 -3.64 -18.38
CA TYR A 197 20.92 -3.79 -17.55
C TYR A 197 21.99 -2.76 -17.91
N GLY A 198 22.55 -2.09 -16.90
CA GLY A 198 23.61 -1.12 -17.10
C GLY A 198 24.07 -0.46 -15.81
N TRP A 199 25.24 0.16 -15.87
CA TRP A 199 25.79 0.93 -14.77
C TRP A 199 24.99 2.22 -14.54
N GLN A 200 24.61 2.43 -13.29
CA GLN A 200 23.94 3.64 -12.84
C GLN A 200 24.76 4.28 -11.72
N TYR A 201 24.81 5.61 -11.67
CA TYR A 201 25.34 6.34 -10.51
C TYR A 201 24.18 6.97 -9.76
N LYS A 202 24.17 6.81 -8.44
CA LYS A 202 23.16 7.41 -7.57
C LYS A 202 23.79 7.95 -6.30
N GLU A 203 23.49 9.21 -5.99
CA GLU A 203 23.76 9.81 -4.68
C GLU A 203 22.84 9.18 -3.64
N ILE A 204 23.36 8.95 -2.45
CA ILE A 204 22.59 8.35 -1.36
C ILE A 204 21.54 9.35 -0.89
N ARG A 205 20.29 8.95 -1.05
CA ARG A 205 19.09 9.76 -0.82
C ARG A 205 18.10 8.97 0.03
N ASP A 206 17.16 9.70 0.60
CA ASP A 206 16.02 9.10 1.29
C ASP A 206 15.15 8.33 0.29
N SER A 207 14.93 7.04 0.54
CA SER A 207 14.11 6.15 -0.30
C SER A 207 12.66 6.61 -0.45
N GLU A 208 12.15 7.41 0.49
CA GLU A 208 10.80 8.00 0.42
C GLU A 208 10.81 9.40 -0.22
N ALA A 209 11.98 9.92 -0.58
CA ALA A 209 12.20 11.26 -1.13
C ALA A 209 11.60 12.39 -0.28
N LYS A 210 11.45 12.20 1.05
CA LYS A 210 11.06 13.25 2.02
C LYS A 210 12.14 14.30 2.13
N ILE A 211 13.41 13.90 1.99
CA ILE A 211 14.54 14.82 1.95
C ILE A 211 14.92 15.10 0.50
N ALA A 212 14.95 16.38 0.13
CA ALA A 212 15.17 16.79 -1.26
C ALA A 212 16.63 16.63 -1.72
N GLU A 213 17.58 16.76 -0.80
CA GLU A 213 19.02 16.67 -1.06
C GLU A 213 19.57 15.27 -0.74
N PRO A 214 20.77 14.91 -1.24
CA PRO A 214 21.47 13.73 -0.76
C PRO A 214 21.71 13.79 0.75
N LEU A 215 21.60 12.64 1.40
CA LEU A 215 21.76 12.50 2.84
C LEU A 215 23.16 12.93 3.26
N ARG A 216 23.22 13.73 4.32
CA ARG A 216 24.45 14.26 4.90
C ARG A 216 24.89 13.39 6.09
N PHE A 217 26.15 12.97 6.08
CA PHE A 217 26.77 12.17 7.13
C PHE A 217 27.79 13.05 7.84
N TYR A 218 27.57 13.36 9.12
CA TYR A 218 28.55 14.05 9.94
C TYR A 218 29.67 13.07 10.31
N LEU A 219 30.90 13.39 9.89
CA LEU A 219 32.09 12.61 10.16
C LEU A 219 33.12 13.47 10.89
N THR A 220 33.84 12.85 11.81
CA THR A 220 34.95 13.51 12.52
C THR A 220 36.23 13.34 11.73
N LYS A 221 37.15 14.28 11.81
CA LYS A 221 38.48 14.13 11.23
C LYS A 221 39.14 12.83 11.68
N GLY A 222 39.46 11.97 10.73
CA GLY A 222 40.10 10.70 11.03
C GLY A 222 39.65 9.57 10.12
N GLU A 223 39.95 8.36 10.57
CA GLU A 223 39.63 7.12 9.90
C GLU A 223 38.23 6.65 10.28
N HIS A 224 37.47 6.21 9.28
CA HIS A 224 36.10 5.71 9.42
C HIS A 224 35.92 4.40 8.66
N THR A 225 34.90 3.65 9.06
CA THR A 225 34.46 2.44 8.36
C THR A 225 33.08 2.64 7.76
N LEU A 226 32.90 2.17 6.53
CA LEU A 226 31.63 2.16 5.80
C LEU A 226 31.28 0.72 5.47
N ARG A 227 30.15 0.23 5.99
CA ARG A 227 29.61 -1.09 5.64
C ARG A 227 28.34 -0.93 4.80
N ILE A 228 28.29 -1.65 3.69
CA ILE A 228 27.12 -1.78 2.82
C ILE A 228 26.64 -3.23 2.88
N GLU A 229 25.36 -3.42 3.19
CA GLU A 229 24.75 -4.74 3.34
C GLU A 229 23.56 -4.89 2.40
N ALA A 230 23.40 -6.10 1.83
CA ALA A 230 22.28 -6.47 1.00
C ALA A 230 21.05 -6.79 1.83
N VAL A 231 20.02 -5.96 1.68
CA VAL A 231 18.69 -6.18 2.27
C VAL A 231 17.80 -6.93 1.28
N ARG A 232 17.82 -6.53 -0.01
CA ARG A 232 16.99 -7.12 -1.06
C ARG A 232 17.62 -6.96 -2.44
N GLU A 233 17.44 -7.99 -3.28
CA GLU A 233 17.91 -8.11 -4.68
C GLU A 233 19.44 -8.05 -4.87
N PRO A 234 20.00 -8.86 -5.78
CA PRO A 234 21.44 -8.88 -6.05
C PRO A 234 21.87 -7.65 -6.87
N ALA A 235 23.04 -7.10 -6.54
CA ALA A 235 23.63 -6.00 -7.30
C ALA A 235 25.15 -5.94 -7.10
N ALA A 236 25.85 -5.48 -8.14
CA ALA A 236 27.27 -5.17 -8.08
C ALA A 236 27.51 -3.69 -7.75
N ILE A 237 28.56 -3.44 -6.99
CA ILE A 237 29.07 -2.11 -6.62
C ILE A 237 30.27 -1.83 -7.50
N GLY A 238 30.27 -0.73 -8.24
CA GLY A 238 31.39 -0.32 -9.08
C GLY A 238 32.40 0.48 -8.28
N GLU A 239 31.94 1.62 -7.76
CA GLU A 239 32.69 2.52 -6.89
C GLU A 239 31.77 3.21 -5.88
N ILE A 240 32.36 3.68 -4.79
CA ILE A 240 31.73 4.53 -3.79
C ILE A 240 32.43 5.89 -3.84
N ARG A 241 31.65 6.96 -3.96
CA ARG A 241 32.14 8.34 -3.89
C ARG A 241 31.76 8.96 -2.57
N ILE A 242 32.70 9.67 -1.96
CA ILE A 242 32.50 10.45 -0.73
C ILE A 242 32.97 11.86 -1.03
N PHE A 243 32.12 12.85 -0.83
CA PHE A 243 32.38 14.21 -1.26
C PHE A 243 31.74 15.25 -0.34
N SER A 244 32.27 16.47 -0.36
CA SER A 244 31.67 17.62 0.34
C SER A 244 30.29 17.96 -0.23
N PRO A 245 29.32 18.37 0.60
CA PRO A 245 27.96 18.69 0.15
C PRO A 245 27.94 19.66 -1.04
N ILE A 246 27.28 19.24 -2.13
CA ILE A 246 27.23 20.01 -3.37
C ILE A 246 26.20 21.14 -3.23
N HIS A 247 26.67 22.37 -3.37
CA HIS A 247 25.81 23.55 -3.44
C HIS A 247 25.55 23.90 -4.90
N TYR A 248 24.30 23.69 -5.35
CA TYR A 248 23.90 24.07 -6.70
C TYR A 248 23.64 25.57 -6.79
N PRO A 249 24.09 26.24 -7.87
CA PRO A 249 23.77 27.65 -8.06
C PRO A 249 22.27 27.84 -8.26
N THR A 250 21.77 28.98 -7.81
CA THR A 250 20.40 29.44 -8.09
C THR A 250 20.23 29.77 -9.57
N TYR A 251 18.99 29.79 -10.06
CA TYR A 251 18.71 30.21 -11.43
C TYR A 251 19.24 31.61 -11.72
N GLU A 252 19.16 32.53 -10.76
CA GLU A 252 19.66 33.91 -10.92
C GLU A 252 21.18 33.95 -11.18
N GLU A 253 21.95 33.10 -10.50
CA GLU A 253 23.40 32.98 -10.68
C GLU A 253 23.75 32.31 -12.01
N VAL A 254 23.01 31.29 -12.40
CA VAL A 254 23.16 30.63 -13.71
C VAL A 254 22.81 31.59 -14.84
N LEU A 255 21.77 32.41 -14.69
CA LEU A 255 21.38 33.41 -15.67
C LEU A 255 22.47 34.46 -15.88
N LYS A 256 23.10 34.96 -14.80
CA LYS A 256 24.28 35.85 -14.89
C LYS A 256 25.41 35.18 -15.67
N THR A 257 25.65 33.90 -15.43
CA THR A 257 26.66 33.12 -16.17
C THR A 257 26.31 33.01 -17.67
N TYR A 258 25.03 32.87 -18.01
CA TYR A 258 24.58 32.86 -19.41
C TYR A 258 24.78 34.21 -20.09
N GLU A 259 24.49 35.31 -19.38
CA GLU A 259 24.73 36.67 -19.87
C GLU A 259 26.22 36.94 -20.11
N GLU A 260 27.09 36.53 -19.17
CA GLU A 260 28.55 36.65 -19.28
C GLU A 260 29.13 35.85 -20.45
N LYS A 261 28.62 34.62 -20.66
CA LYS A 261 29.01 33.78 -21.81
C LYS A 261 28.37 34.24 -23.12
N GLY A 262 27.45 35.21 -23.08
CA GLY A 262 26.81 35.79 -24.26
C GLY A 262 25.82 34.85 -24.95
N TYR A 263 25.26 33.87 -24.23
CA TYR A 263 24.25 32.96 -24.77
C TYR A 263 23.01 33.72 -25.24
N LYS A 264 22.37 33.20 -26.29
CA LYS A 264 21.23 33.86 -26.95
C LYS A 264 20.00 32.98 -26.92
N GLU A 265 18.85 33.62 -26.75
CA GLU A 265 17.55 33.01 -26.97
C GLU A 265 17.42 32.54 -28.41
N THR A 266 16.91 31.32 -28.56
CA THR A 266 16.56 30.75 -29.87
C THR A 266 15.29 31.39 -30.40
N LYS A 267 14.98 31.17 -31.68
CA LYS A 267 13.77 31.71 -32.31
C LYS A 267 13.07 30.68 -33.18
N GLY A 268 11.75 30.58 -33.03
CA GLY A 268 10.94 29.77 -33.94
C GLY A 268 11.10 28.26 -33.80
N VAL A 269 11.76 27.77 -32.74
CA VAL A 269 11.90 26.33 -32.47
C VAL A 269 10.82 25.86 -31.51
N GLN A 270 10.21 24.72 -31.79
CA GLN A 270 9.31 24.02 -30.88
C GLN A 270 9.48 22.52 -31.09
N VAL A 271 9.82 21.81 -30.02
CA VAL A 271 9.98 20.37 -29.92
C VAL A 271 8.95 19.87 -28.92
N LYS A 272 8.08 18.96 -29.35
CA LYS A 272 7.07 18.31 -28.51
C LYS A 272 7.44 16.84 -28.33
N ILE A 273 7.47 16.38 -27.09
CA ILE A 273 7.68 15.00 -26.70
C ILE A 273 6.39 14.50 -26.07
N GLN A 274 5.81 13.43 -26.59
CA GLN A 274 4.66 12.79 -25.94
C GLN A 274 5.12 12.03 -24.69
N ALA A 275 4.41 12.22 -23.58
CA ALA A 275 4.85 11.71 -22.29
C ALA A 275 4.80 10.17 -22.22
N GLU A 276 3.88 9.54 -22.93
CA GLU A 276 3.75 8.09 -23.03
C GLU A 276 4.95 7.41 -23.72
N HIS A 277 5.80 8.17 -24.42
CA HIS A 277 7.02 7.68 -25.06
C HIS A 277 8.26 7.88 -24.17
N ALA A 278 8.18 7.50 -22.90
CA ALA A 278 9.32 7.49 -21.99
C ALA A 278 10.36 6.44 -22.42
N LEU A 279 11.61 6.87 -22.64
CA LEU A 279 12.73 6.04 -23.06
C LEU A 279 13.08 5.01 -21.99
N LEU A 280 13.32 5.48 -20.76
CA LEU A 280 13.64 4.65 -19.61
C LEU A 280 12.78 5.04 -18.42
N ARG A 281 12.55 4.08 -17.54
CA ARG A 281 11.82 4.28 -16.29
C ARG A 281 12.44 3.43 -15.17
N SER A 282 12.34 3.95 -13.96
CA SER A 282 12.87 3.34 -12.72
C SER A 282 12.13 2.08 -12.28
N ASP A 283 10.86 1.98 -12.65
CA ASP A 283 9.91 1.08 -12.02
C ASP A 283 8.94 0.56 -13.09
N PRO A 284 8.69 -0.76 -13.14
CA PRO A 284 7.83 -1.36 -14.15
C PRO A 284 6.36 -1.02 -13.93
N THR A 285 5.96 -0.34 -12.85
CA THR A 285 4.58 0.15 -12.66
C THR A 285 4.30 1.39 -13.52
N LEU A 286 5.35 2.09 -13.96
CA LEU A 286 5.24 3.29 -14.78
C LEU A 286 4.84 2.92 -16.21
N LYS A 287 3.63 3.33 -16.59
CA LYS A 287 2.95 2.90 -17.82
C LYS A 287 2.21 4.02 -18.50
N ARG A 288 1.81 3.75 -19.74
CA ARG A 288 0.88 4.58 -20.50
C ARG A 288 -0.54 4.35 -19.98
N ILE A 289 -1.31 5.42 -19.82
CA ILE A 289 -2.69 5.38 -19.34
C ILE A 289 -3.61 6.23 -20.22
N GLU A 290 -4.89 5.87 -20.24
CA GLU A 290 -5.92 6.61 -20.97
C GLU A 290 -6.36 7.83 -20.18
N ASP A 291 -6.40 8.97 -20.84
CA ASP A 291 -7.16 10.15 -20.43
C ASP A 291 -8.14 10.57 -21.53
N ARG A 292 -9.36 10.94 -21.13
CA ARG A 292 -10.45 11.29 -22.04
C ARG A 292 -10.67 12.79 -22.21
N GLU A 293 -9.72 13.65 -21.81
CA GLU A 293 -9.82 15.07 -22.15
C GLU A 293 -9.74 15.23 -23.69
N PRO A 294 -10.74 15.85 -24.35
CA PRO A 294 -10.79 16.04 -25.81
C PRO A 294 -9.55 16.60 -26.53
N ILE A 295 -8.66 17.31 -25.84
CA ILE A 295 -7.43 17.88 -26.43
C ILE A 295 -6.15 17.15 -26.03
N THR A 296 -6.25 16.04 -25.29
CA THR A 296 -5.12 15.13 -25.05
C THR A 296 -4.71 14.47 -26.36
N GLU A 297 -3.42 14.23 -26.57
CA GLU A 297 -2.90 13.77 -27.86
C GLU A 297 -2.10 12.48 -27.66
N PRO A 298 -2.45 11.36 -28.32
CA PRO A 298 -3.58 11.15 -29.25
C PRO A 298 -4.96 11.02 -28.55
N PHE A 299 -6.05 11.40 -29.23
CA PHE A 299 -7.42 11.22 -28.73
C PHE A 299 -8.28 10.43 -29.71
N ASN A 300 -8.94 9.39 -29.23
CA ASN A 300 -9.94 8.63 -29.98
C ASN A 300 -11.24 8.53 -29.18
N PRO A 301 -12.36 9.10 -29.65
CA PRO A 301 -13.61 9.04 -28.91
C PRO A 301 -14.22 7.62 -28.87
N LYS A 302 -13.81 6.73 -29.78
CA LYS A 302 -14.43 5.40 -29.98
C LYS A 302 -13.63 4.26 -29.37
N ALA A 303 -12.36 4.44 -29.04
CA ALA A 303 -11.49 3.39 -28.53
C ALA A 303 -10.62 3.92 -27.39
N ILE A 304 -10.17 3.01 -26.51
CA ILE A 304 -9.20 3.33 -25.47
C ILE A 304 -7.86 3.57 -26.17
N ILE A 305 -7.22 4.71 -25.89
CA ILE A 305 -5.90 5.08 -26.41
C ILE A 305 -5.06 5.54 -25.22
N LEU A 306 -3.84 5.03 -25.11
CA LEU A 306 -2.97 5.26 -23.97
C LEU A 306 -2.10 6.50 -24.24
N ASN A 307 -2.70 7.66 -23.99
CA ASN A 307 -2.24 8.97 -24.44
C ASN A 307 -1.63 9.86 -23.35
N THR A 308 -1.44 9.31 -22.15
CA THR A 308 -0.79 10.00 -21.03
C THR A 308 0.09 9.04 -20.26
N PHE A 309 0.94 9.57 -19.39
CA PHE A 309 1.92 8.82 -18.62
C PHE A 309 1.83 9.13 -17.12
N GLY A 310 1.99 8.10 -16.29
CA GLY A 310 2.07 8.24 -14.84
C GLY A 310 0.74 8.01 -14.11
N GLY A 311 0.22 9.04 -13.44
CA GLY A 311 -0.97 8.96 -12.62
C GLY A 311 -0.71 8.25 -11.29
N GLU A 312 -1.62 7.36 -10.87
CA GLU A 312 -1.50 6.59 -9.61
C GLU A 312 -0.27 5.67 -9.56
N GLY A 313 0.26 5.26 -10.71
CA GLY A 313 1.49 4.46 -10.76
C GLY A 313 2.76 5.27 -10.45
N TRP A 314 2.71 6.60 -10.62
CA TRP A 314 3.88 7.48 -10.50
C TRP A 314 3.78 8.42 -9.30
N ARG A 315 3.93 7.83 -8.11
CA ARG A 315 3.61 8.49 -6.83
C ARG A 315 4.60 8.24 -5.71
N ASN A 316 5.41 7.18 -5.77
CA ASN A 316 6.34 6.84 -4.71
C ASN A 316 7.66 7.58 -4.91
N GLY A 317 8.32 7.97 -3.81
CA GLY A 317 9.62 8.64 -3.83
C GLY A 317 10.64 7.91 -4.71
N GLU A 318 11.52 8.69 -5.35
CA GLU A 318 12.59 8.21 -6.25
C GLU A 318 12.14 7.53 -7.55
N GLN A 319 10.83 7.32 -7.77
CA GLN A 319 10.34 6.86 -9.07
C GLN A 319 10.62 7.93 -10.12
N TRP A 320 11.38 7.58 -11.15
CA TRP A 320 11.70 8.45 -12.26
C TRP A 320 11.33 7.86 -13.62
N ALA A 321 11.11 8.77 -14.58
CA ALA A 321 10.98 8.50 -16.00
C ALA A 321 11.84 9.49 -16.79
N GLU A 322 12.39 9.03 -17.91
CA GLU A 322 13.32 9.79 -18.75
C GLU A 322 12.87 9.79 -20.21
N TRP A 323 13.01 10.95 -20.85
CA TRP A 323 12.68 11.17 -22.26
C TRP A 323 13.90 11.71 -23.02
N GLU A 324 14.06 11.28 -24.27
CA GLU A 324 15.05 11.82 -25.20
C GLU A 324 14.41 12.90 -26.09
N PHE A 325 15.16 13.96 -26.39
CA PHE A 325 14.78 14.96 -27.38
C PHE A 325 15.98 15.54 -28.11
N GLU A 326 15.75 16.13 -29.28
CA GLU A 326 16.80 16.76 -30.08
C GLU A 326 16.46 18.23 -30.34
N VAL A 327 17.42 19.12 -30.09
CA VAL A 327 17.30 20.54 -30.43
C VAL A 327 18.13 20.90 -31.68
N PRO A 328 17.59 21.70 -32.60
CA PRO A 328 18.19 21.94 -33.91
C PRO A 328 19.37 22.91 -33.91
N GLU A 329 19.50 23.75 -32.88
CA GLU A 329 20.56 24.75 -32.72
C GLU A 329 20.94 24.92 -31.24
N SER A 330 22.18 25.34 -30.95
CA SER A 330 22.56 25.64 -29.57
C SER A 330 21.99 27.00 -29.15
N GLY A 331 21.41 27.11 -27.96
CA GLY A 331 20.90 28.38 -27.45
C GLY A 331 20.04 28.22 -26.19
N LEU A 332 19.38 29.31 -25.80
CA LEU A 332 18.47 29.35 -24.66
C LEU A 332 17.04 28.98 -25.10
N TYR A 333 16.47 28.03 -24.39
CA TYR A 333 15.12 27.49 -24.58
C TYR A 333 14.30 27.63 -23.29
N ASN A 334 12.97 27.66 -23.39
CA ASN A 334 12.08 27.42 -22.26
C ASN A 334 11.44 26.03 -22.37
N ILE A 335 11.18 25.42 -21.21
CA ILE A 335 10.62 24.08 -21.09
C ILE A 335 9.30 24.16 -20.34
N GLY A 336 8.29 23.43 -20.81
CA GLY A 336 7.01 23.32 -20.14
C GLY A 336 6.33 21.99 -20.38
N MET A 337 5.29 21.71 -19.60
CA MET A 337 4.68 20.39 -19.50
C MET A 337 3.16 20.53 -19.36
N ARG A 338 2.40 19.78 -20.17
CA ARG A 338 0.96 19.64 -19.94
C ARG A 338 0.74 18.50 -18.95
N TYR A 339 0.10 18.78 -17.83
CA TYR A 339 -0.03 17.84 -16.72
C TYR A 339 -1.42 17.88 -16.07
N GLY A 340 -1.76 16.78 -15.40
CA GLY A 340 -2.92 16.63 -14.55
C GLY A 340 -2.50 16.38 -13.11
N GLN A 341 -2.99 17.20 -12.18
CA GLN A 341 -2.82 16.99 -10.74
C GLN A 341 -4.16 17.25 -10.07
N TRP A 342 -4.85 16.16 -9.72
CA TRP A 342 -6.12 16.15 -9.01
C TRP A 342 -6.16 15.07 -7.92
N TYR A 343 -4.99 14.55 -7.56
CA TYR A 343 -4.85 13.39 -6.68
C TYR A 343 -4.77 13.80 -5.20
N LEU A 344 -3.98 14.83 -4.86
CA LEU A 344 -3.87 15.36 -3.50
C LEU A 344 -4.73 16.60 -3.35
N ASN A 345 -5.79 16.53 -2.54
CA ASN A 345 -6.84 17.55 -2.45
C ASN A 345 -6.31 18.91 -1.98
N GLY A 346 -6.01 19.78 -2.95
CA GLY A 346 -5.52 21.13 -2.69
C GLY A 346 -4.02 21.22 -2.39
N ILE A 347 -3.29 20.10 -2.38
CA ILE A 347 -1.85 20.05 -2.07
C ILE A 347 -1.06 19.86 -3.37
N PRO A 348 -0.06 20.72 -3.65
CA PRO A 348 0.79 20.56 -4.83
C PRO A 348 1.70 19.33 -4.70
N THR A 349 2.07 18.74 -5.83
CA THR A 349 3.10 17.69 -5.86
C THR A 349 4.43 18.21 -6.32
N GLN A 350 5.53 17.56 -5.92
CA GLN A 350 6.89 17.97 -6.26
C GLN A 350 7.59 16.98 -7.20
N ARG A 351 8.48 17.52 -8.03
CA ARG A 351 9.36 16.75 -8.90
C ARG A 351 10.76 17.35 -8.95
N LYS A 352 11.77 16.48 -8.93
CA LYS A 352 13.13 16.82 -9.34
C LYS A 352 13.23 16.65 -10.84
N ILE A 353 13.81 17.63 -11.54
CA ILE A 353 14.02 17.57 -12.99
C ILE A 353 15.50 17.73 -13.28
N THR A 354 16.04 16.80 -14.04
CA THR A 354 17.44 16.83 -14.50
C THR A 354 17.49 16.81 -16.02
N ILE A 355 18.52 17.46 -16.58
CA ILE A 355 18.81 17.48 -18.02
C ILE A 355 20.20 16.88 -18.19
N ASP A 356 20.32 15.89 -19.09
CA ASP A 356 21.56 15.14 -19.33
C ASP A 356 22.17 14.55 -18.04
N GLY A 357 21.29 14.05 -17.15
CA GLY A 357 21.67 13.49 -15.85
C GLY A 357 22.16 14.49 -14.81
N ARG A 358 22.06 15.80 -15.06
CA ARG A 358 22.51 16.86 -14.16
C ARG A 358 21.37 17.76 -13.74
N LEU A 359 21.42 18.23 -12.48
CA LEU A 359 20.52 19.27 -12.00
C LEU A 359 20.91 20.62 -12.63
N PRO A 360 20.03 21.30 -13.38
CA PRO A 360 20.39 22.57 -14.03
C PRO A 360 20.75 23.69 -13.06
N PHE A 361 19.96 23.81 -11.98
CA PHE A 361 20.10 24.78 -10.89
C PHE A 361 19.21 24.34 -9.72
N GLN A 362 19.38 24.96 -8.54
CA GLN A 362 18.78 24.54 -7.29
C GLN A 362 17.25 24.38 -7.35
N GLU A 363 16.54 25.31 -8.01
CA GLU A 363 15.08 25.33 -8.11
C GLU A 363 14.49 24.12 -8.87
N MET A 364 15.31 23.41 -9.66
CA MET A 364 14.88 22.18 -10.34
C MET A 364 14.85 20.96 -9.43
N ASN A 365 15.32 21.07 -8.19
CA ASN A 365 15.32 20.01 -7.19
C ASN A 365 14.03 19.98 -6.35
N GLY A 366 12.94 20.60 -6.82
CA GLY A 366 11.69 20.72 -6.07
C GLY A 366 10.60 21.47 -6.85
N VAL A 367 10.37 21.11 -8.11
CA VAL A 367 9.40 21.79 -8.97
C VAL A 367 7.97 21.47 -8.52
N LEU A 368 7.21 22.50 -8.14
CA LEU A 368 5.82 22.37 -7.69
C LEU A 368 4.82 22.26 -8.86
N PHE A 369 3.89 21.32 -8.74
CA PHE A 369 2.74 21.10 -9.62
C PHE A 369 1.44 21.29 -8.81
N PRO A 370 0.82 22.48 -8.89
CA PRO A 370 -0.40 22.81 -8.14
C PRO A 370 -1.60 21.92 -8.44
N TYR A 371 -2.45 21.73 -7.43
CA TYR A 371 -3.71 21.00 -7.56
C TYR A 371 -4.76 21.75 -8.37
N LYS A 372 -5.37 21.05 -9.33
CA LYS A 372 -6.55 21.52 -10.06
C LYS A 372 -7.29 20.36 -10.73
N VAL A 373 -8.61 20.37 -10.64
CA VAL A 373 -9.50 19.39 -11.32
C VAL A 373 -9.65 19.70 -12.83
N GLU A 374 -8.54 19.97 -13.51
CA GLU A 374 -8.39 20.05 -14.97
C GLU A 374 -6.90 20.04 -15.34
N PHE A 375 -6.59 19.70 -16.60
CA PHE A 375 -5.22 19.82 -17.10
C PHE A 375 -4.69 21.25 -17.02
N GLN A 376 -3.39 21.35 -16.77
CA GLN A 376 -2.64 22.58 -16.59
C GLN A 376 -1.38 22.57 -17.46
N MET A 377 -0.84 23.76 -17.72
CA MET A 377 0.45 23.93 -18.41
C MET A 377 1.45 24.43 -17.37
N LYS A 378 2.35 23.56 -16.93
CA LYS A 378 3.48 23.96 -16.09
C LYS A 378 4.53 24.55 -17.01
N LYS A 379 4.78 25.84 -16.86
CA LYS A 379 5.97 26.50 -17.42
C LYS A 379 7.05 26.37 -16.35
N LEU A 380 8.18 25.75 -16.68
CA LEU A 380 9.25 25.61 -15.70
C LEU A 380 9.84 27.01 -15.43
N GLY A 381 9.66 27.47 -14.20
CA GLY A 381 9.82 28.86 -13.81
C GLY A 381 9.31 29.09 -12.39
N ASN A 382 9.50 30.32 -11.91
CA ASN A 382 8.92 30.80 -10.67
C ASN A 382 7.63 31.61 -10.97
N GLU A 383 7.04 32.25 -9.97
CA GLU A 383 5.82 33.05 -10.16
C GLU A 383 6.02 34.29 -11.05
N ASN A 384 7.27 34.74 -11.20
CA ASN A 384 7.62 36.00 -11.87
C ASN A 384 8.12 35.79 -13.31
N GLU A 385 8.81 34.69 -13.59
CA GLU A 385 9.46 34.43 -14.87
C GLU A 385 9.59 32.95 -15.24
N GLU A 386 9.70 32.70 -16.54
CA GLU A 386 10.00 31.38 -17.10
C GLU A 386 11.52 31.18 -17.12
N PHE A 387 11.99 30.00 -16.71
CA PHE A 387 13.42 29.71 -16.70
C PHE A 387 13.93 29.40 -18.10
N LEU A 388 15.15 29.86 -18.38
CA LEU A 388 15.89 29.59 -19.61
C LEU A 388 16.94 28.49 -19.40
N TYR A 389 17.04 27.58 -20.36
CA TYR A 389 17.96 26.45 -20.33
C TYR A 389 18.88 26.56 -21.54
N TYR A 390 20.19 26.58 -21.31
CA TYR A 390 21.16 26.48 -22.38
C TYR A 390 21.28 25.02 -22.81
N LEU A 391 20.98 24.76 -24.08
CA LEU A 391 21.11 23.44 -24.69
C LEU A 391 22.07 23.52 -25.87
N GLU A 392 22.90 22.50 -26.03
CA GLU A 392 23.76 22.38 -27.20
C GLU A 392 22.96 21.78 -28.37
N LYS A 393 23.38 22.01 -29.60
CA LYS A 393 22.75 21.34 -30.74
C LYS A 393 22.96 19.83 -30.64
N GLY A 394 21.87 19.07 -30.60
CA GLY A 394 21.91 17.61 -30.63
C GLY A 394 20.91 16.99 -29.68
N LYS A 395 21.18 15.73 -29.34
CA LYS A 395 20.35 14.92 -28.45
C LYS A 395 20.60 15.26 -26.99
N HIS A 396 19.52 15.31 -26.23
CA HIS A 396 19.49 15.55 -24.81
C HIS A 396 18.50 14.61 -24.13
N THR A 397 18.67 14.40 -22.84
CA THR A 397 17.67 13.72 -22.02
C THR A 397 17.09 14.66 -20.98
N ILE A 398 15.80 14.49 -20.69
CA ILE A 398 15.14 15.09 -19.54
C ILE A 398 14.58 13.97 -18.66
N ARG A 399 14.98 13.97 -17.39
CA ARG A 399 14.49 13.01 -16.41
C ARG A 399 13.71 13.74 -15.34
N MET A 400 12.55 13.18 -15.02
CA MET A 400 11.70 13.66 -13.94
C MET A 400 11.58 12.58 -12.87
N GLU A 401 11.79 12.96 -11.63
CA GLU A 401 11.84 12.07 -10.47
C GLU A 401 10.85 12.56 -9.40
N VAL A 402 10.12 11.61 -8.81
CA VAL A 402 9.17 11.90 -7.72
C VAL A 402 9.91 12.38 -6.49
N GLN A 403 9.40 13.46 -5.91
CA GLN A 403 9.96 14.07 -4.72
C GLN A 403 8.84 14.50 -3.78
N VAL A 404 9.02 14.27 -2.49
CA VAL A 404 8.13 14.78 -1.44
C VAL A 404 8.67 16.11 -0.92
N GLY A 405 9.99 16.23 -0.75
CA GLY A 405 10.70 17.49 -0.56
C GLY A 405 10.15 18.30 0.62
N SER A 406 9.62 19.50 0.36
CA SER A 406 9.16 20.40 1.44
C SER A 406 8.05 19.83 2.33
N LEU A 407 7.30 18.83 1.86
CA LEU A 407 6.31 18.14 2.70
C LEU A 407 6.97 17.19 3.71
N GLY A 408 8.23 16.79 3.50
CA GLY A 408 8.95 15.84 4.34
C GLY A 408 9.14 16.32 5.77
N GLU A 409 9.55 17.58 5.96
CA GLU A 409 9.70 18.20 7.30
C GLU A 409 8.35 18.30 8.02
N MET A 410 7.29 18.65 7.28
CA MET A 410 5.93 18.72 7.83
C MET A 410 5.45 17.34 8.29
N MET A 411 5.69 16.31 7.48
CA MET A 411 5.38 14.92 7.82
C MET A 411 6.16 14.45 9.06
N GLU A 412 7.42 14.82 9.17
CA GLU A 412 8.24 14.51 10.34
C GLU A 412 7.73 15.22 11.60
N SER A 413 7.36 16.50 11.51
CA SER A 413 6.75 17.24 12.62
C SER A 413 5.46 16.57 13.11
N ILE A 414 4.60 16.11 12.19
CA ILE A 414 3.39 15.35 12.55
C ILE A 414 3.74 13.99 13.16
N ARG A 415 4.75 13.28 12.65
CA ARG A 415 5.22 12.01 13.22
C ARG A 415 5.71 12.18 14.66
N VAL A 416 6.58 13.16 14.92
CA VAL A 416 7.09 13.50 16.26
C VAL A 416 5.94 13.90 17.18
N THR A 417 5.00 14.71 16.70
CA THR A 417 3.80 15.11 17.45
C THR A 417 2.93 13.90 17.81
N THR A 418 2.74 12.96 16.88
CA THR A 418 2.00 11.71 17.10
C THR A 418 2.66 10.85 18.17
N ASN A 419 4.00 10.73 18.15
CA ASN A 419 4.76 10.01 19.16
C ASN A 419 4.64 10.64 20.54
N LYS A 420 4.83 11.96 20.65
CA LYS A 420 4.68 12.69 21.91
C LYS A 420 3.25 12.57 22.47
N LEU A 421 2.24 12.57 21.59
CA LEU A 421 0.84 12.33 21.98
C LEU A 421 0.63 10.89 22.49
N SER A 422 1.26 9.90 21.86
CA SER A 422 1.23 8.50 22.32
C SER A 422 1.85 8.33 23.71
N LEU A 423 3.01 8.96 23.98
CA LEU A 423 3.62 8.94 25.30
C LEU A 423 2.75 9.61 26.36
N LEU A 424 2.17 10.77 26.02
CA LEU A 424 1.25 11.46 26.92
C LEU A 424 0.00 10.62 27.20
N TYR A 425 -0.53 9.92 26.21
CA TYR A 425 -1.63 8.98 26.36
C TYR A 425 -1.29 7.82 27.32
N ARG A 426 -0.10 7.23 27.19
CA ARG A 426 0.39 6.18 28.10
C ARG A 426 0.53 6.67 29.54
N GLU A 427 1.03 7.90 29.75
CA GLU A 427 1.07 8.53 31.07
C GLU A 427 -0.33 8.71 31.67
N VAL A 428 -1.31 9.14 30.87
CA VAL A 428 -2.71 9.24 31.31
C VAL A 428 -3.26 7.87 31.72
N ILE A 429 -3.01 6.82 30.93
CA ILE A 429 -3.45 5.46 31.28
C ILE A 429 -2.77 4.95 32.54
N ARG A 430 -1.50 5.29 32.79
CA ARG A 430 -0.82 4.90 34.04
C ARG A 430 -1.52 5.44 35.28
N VAL A 431 -2.19 6.59 35.17
CA VAL A 431 -2.96 7.21 36.26
C VAL A 431 -4.40 6.69 36.30
N THR A 432 -5.03 6.52 35.14
CA THR A 432 -6.49 6.32 35.01
C THR A 432 -6.91 4.87 34.75
N GLY A 433 -5.99 4.03 34.29
CA GLY A 433 -6.26 2.73 33.68
C GLY A 433 -6.71 2.85 32.23
N THR A 434 -6.81 1.72 31.52
CA THR A 434 -7.24 1.67 30.11
C THR A 434 -8.73 1.90 29.91
N SER A 435 -9.54 1.74 30.97
CA SER A 435 -11.00 1.95 30.96
C SER A 435 -11.43 2.75 32.21
N PRO A 436 -11.12 4.06 32.28
CA PRO A 436 -11.40 4.87 33.45
C PRO A 436 -12.88 5.24 33.57
N ASP A 437 -13.37 5.45 34.80
CA ASP A 437 -14.67 6.09 35.04
C ASP A 437 -14.60 7.57 34.62
N PRO A 438 -15.38 8.01 33.62
CA PRO A 438 -15.37 9.40 33.15
C PRO A 438 -15.85 10.41 34.18
N ASN A 439 -16.50 9.98 35.27
CA ASN A 439 -17.02 10.86 36.31
C ASN A 439 -16.13 10.90 37.57
N ALA A 440 -15.03 10.14 37.58
CA ALA A 440 -14.08 10.16 38.68
C ALA A 440 -13.10 11.33 38.53
N ASP A 441 -12.71 11.91 39.67
CA ASP A 441 -11.73 13.00 39.74
C ASP A 441 -10.31 12.41 39.81
N TRP A 442 -9.65 12.37 38.66
CA TRP A 442 -8.32 11.76 38.49
C TRP A 442 -7.16 12.72 38.78
N ASN A 443 -7.44 14.03 38.96
CA ASN A 443 -6.43 15.05 39.23
C ASN A 443 -5.19 14.94 38.31
N LEU A 444 -5.40 14.82 36.99
CA LEU A 444 -4.34 14.49 36.03
C LEU A 444 -3.16 15.47 36.07
N GLU A 445 -3.42 16.76 36.23
CA GLU A 445 -2.38 17.80 36.31
C GLU A 445 -1.43 17.64 37.51
N ASN A 446 -1.88 16.99 38.59
CA ASN A 446 -1.01 16.71 39.74
C ASN A 446 -0.13 15.48 39.53
N ASN A 447 -0.52 14.59 38.61
CA ASN A 447 0.14 13.31 38.37
C ASN A 447 0.98 13.31 37.09
N ILE A 448 0.71 14.24 36.16
CA ILE A 448 1.36 14.34 34.86
C ILE A 448 1.99 15.71 34.73
N THR A 449 3.32 15.73 34.76
CA THR A 449 4.12 16.94 34.64
C THR A 449 3.80 17.68 33.35
N ASN A 450 3.51 18.97 33.46
CA ASN A 450 3.27 19.89 32.35
C ASN A 450 2.19 19.43 31.35
N LEU A 451 1.16 18.71 31.79
CA LEU A 451 0.08 18.19 30.93
C LEU A 451 -0.52 19.25 29.98
N VAL A 452 -1.00 20.37 30.55
CA VAL A 452 -1.63 21.46 29.77
C VAL A 452 -0.65 22.10 28.78
N PRO A 453 0.57 22.55 29.21
CA PRO A 453 1.56 23.04 28.27
C PRO A 453 1.92 22.05 27.15
N ARG A 454 2.09 20.77 27.46
CA ARG A 454 2.42 19.73 26.48
C ARG A 454 1.31 19.58 25.44
N LEU A 455 0.04 19.52 25.85
CA LEU A 455 -1.10 19.50 24.90
C LEU A 455 -1.14 20.72 23.99
N GLN A 456 -0.84 21.90 24.53
CA GLN A 456 -0.80 23.15 23.77
C GLN A 456 0.38 23.21 22.78
N ILE A 457 1.54 22.70 23.15
CA ILE A 457 2.70 22.56 22.25
C ILE A 457 2.38 21.59 21.11
N LEU A 458 1.75 20.45 21.40
CA LEU A 458 1.30 19.52 20.36
C LEU A 458 0.31 20.18 19.39
N ALA A 459 -0.65 20.96 19.90
CA ALA A 459 -1.57 21.73 19.07
C ALA A 459 -0.83 22.79 18.22
N LYS A 460 0.18 23.45 18.78
CA LYS A 460 1.02 24.41 18.06
C LYS A 460 1.76 23.74 16.90
N ASN A 461 2.41 22.60 17.12
CA ASN A 461 3.13 21.89 16.05
C ASN A 461 2.21 21.52 14.87
N VAL A 462 0.98 21.06 15.16
CA VAL A 462 -0.02 20.78 14.13
C VAL A 462 -0.44 22.07 13.40
N ASN A 463 -0.58 23.18 14.11
CA ASN A 463 -0.89 24.48 13.52
C ASN A 463 0.24 25.01 12.63
N ASP A 464 1.50 24.86 13.03
CA ASP A 464 2.67 25.30 12.26
C ASP A 464 2.77 24.53 10.92
N VAL A 465 2.39 23.25 10.92
CA VAL A 465 2.23 22.45 9.69
C VAL A 465 1.12 23.01 8.80
N VAL A 466 -0.03 23.39 9.38
CA VAL A 466 -1.13 24.03 8.63
C VAL A 466 -0.67 25.35 7.99
N GLU A 467 0.10 26.17 8.70
CA GLU A 467 0.66 27.42 8.19
C GLU A 467 1.64 27.16 7.04
N SER A 468 2.52 26.18 7.21
CA SER A 468 3.48 25.78 6.17
C SER A 468 2.80 25.28 4.88
N LEU A 469 1.66 24.59 5.01
CA LEU A 469 0.85 24.20 3.85
C LEU A 469 0.22 25.42 3.15
N TYR A 470 -0.20 26.45 3.89
CA TYR A 470 -0.66 27.68 3.27
C TYR A 470 0.44 28.39 2.49
N ASP A 471 1.68 28.36 2.99
CA ASP A 471 2.85 28.91 2.29
C ASP A 471 3.18 28.15 1.00
N LEU A 472 2.85 26.85 0.93
CA LEU A 472 2.91 26.05 -0.31
C LEU A 472 1.74 26.31 -1.28
N GLY A 473 0.83 27.22 -0.95
CA GLY A 473 -0.30 27.60 -1.82
C GLY A 473 -1.55 26.73 -1.65
N VAL A 474 -1.65 25.95 -0.58
CA VAL A 474 -2.85 25.16 -0.25
C VAL A 474 -3.99 26.10 0.12
N GLN A 475 -5.19 25.86 -0.42
CA GLN A 475 -6.35 26.71 -0.15
C GLN A 475 -6.98 26.40 1.22
N LYS A 476 -7.42 27.46 1.93
CA LYS A 476 -8.22 27.32 3.14
C LYS A 476 -9.47 26.47 2.89
N GLY A 477 -9.70 25.48 3.76
CA GLY A 477 -10.87 24.59 3.69
C GLY A 477 -10.69 23.34 2.81
N SER A 478 -9.46 23.01 2.40
CA SER A 478 -9.18 21.67 1.87
C SER A 478 -9.42 20.59 2.94
N SER A 479 -9.77 19.37 2.51
CA SER A 479 -10.04 18.26 3.42
C SER A 479 -8.85 17.92 4.31
N ASP A 480 -7.63 17.98 3.77
CA ASP A 480 -6.41 17.65 4.49
C ASP A 480 -6.10 18.68 5.59
N ILE A 481 -6.39 19.97 5.33
CA ILE A 481 -6.28 21.03 6.34
C ILE A 481 -7.34 20.86 7.43
N SER A 482 -8.57 20.49 7.05
CA SER A 482 -9.66 20.23 7.99
C SER A 482 -9.31 19.16 9.03
N THR A 483 -8.64 18.08 8.62
CA THR A 483 -8.19 17.02 9.53
C THR A 483 -7.18 17.54 10.55
N LEU A 484 -6.18 18.30 10.11
CA LEU A 484 -5.17 18.88 11.01
C LEU A 484 -5.78 19.89 11.99
N LEU A 485 -6.72 20.73 11.52
CA LEU A 485 -7.41 21.68 12.37
C LEU A 485 -8.30 21.00 13.43
N GLU A 486 -8.94 19.87 13.09
CA GLU A 486 -9.71 19.07 14.05
C GLU A 486 -8.81 18.49 15.16
N VAL A 487 -7.62 18.00 14.80
CA VAL A 487 -6.62 17.53 15.78
C VAL A 487 -6.20 18.67 16.69
N ARG A 488 -5.79 19.81 16.13
CA ARG A 488 -5.40 21.01 16.89
C ARG A 488 -6.49 21.42 17.87
N ASP A 489 -7.73 21.59 17.39
CA ASP A 489 -8.84 22.08 18.21
C ASP A 489 -9.23 21.08 19.31
N THR A 490 -9.10 19.78 19.05
CA THR A 490 -9.34 18.74 20.06
C THR A 490 -8.28 18.76 21.17
N LEU A 491 -7.00 18.91 20.81
CA LEU A 491 -5.90 19.04 21.77
C LEU A 491 -6.05 20.30 22.63
N LEU A 492 -6.42 21.43 22.03
CA LEU A 492 -6.72 22.67 22.76
C LEU A 492 -7.90 22.50 23.70
N SER A 493 -8.98 21.82 23.27
CA SER A 493 -10.13 21.54 24.14
C SER A 493 -9.75 20.66 25.34
N MET A 494 -8.83 19.71 25.18
CA MET A 494 -8.32 18.90 26.31
C MET A 494 -7.43 19.71 27.25
N ALA A 495 -6.67 20.66 26.71
CA ALA A 495 -5.86 21.57 27.51
C ALA A 495 -6.68 22.61 28.29
N GLU A 496 -7.86 22.99 27.76
CA GLU A 496 -8.81 23.87 28.46
C GLU A 496 -9.50 23.18 29.64
N ASP A 497 -9.76 21.87 29.55
CA ASP A 497 -10.43 21.07 30.58
C ASP A 497 -9.87 19.64 30.62
N THR A 498 -8.88 19.44 31.50
CA THR A 498 -8.15 18.18 31.65
C THR A 498 -8.99 17.06 32.24
N ASP A 499 -10.08 17.38 32.96
CA ASP A 499 -11.01 16.38 33.51
C ASP A 499 -11.76 15.62 32.41
N THR A 500 -11.81 16.16 31.19
CA THR A 500 -12.46 15.48 30.06
C THR A 500 -11.60 14.39 29.41
N ILE A 501 -10.29 14.37 29.67
CA ILE A 501 -9.32 13.48 29.01
C ILE A 501 -9.64 11.99 29.24
N PRO A 502 -9.95 11.51 30.46
CA PRO A 502 -10.28 10.10 30.71
C PRO A 502 -11.48 9.62 29.88
N GLY A 503 -12.49 10.47 29.70
CA GLY A 503 -13.66 10.18 28.85
C GLY A 503 -13.39 10.26 27.34
N ARG A 504 -12.20 10.71 26.94
CA ARG A 504 -11.80 10.97 25.54
C ARG A 504 -10.59 10.15 25.09
N LEU A 505 -10.17 9.13 25.84
CA LEU A 505 -9.06 8.24 25.45
C LEU A 505 -9.23 7.66 24.04
N LYS A 506 -10.45 7.22 23.69
CA LYS A 506 -10.77 6.75 22.33
C LYS A 506 -10.57 7.84 21.27
N SER A 507 -10.89 9.10 21.60
CA SER A 507 -10.67 10.22 20.69
C SER A 507 -9.18 10.45 20.44
N ILE A 508 -8.33 10.36 21.47
CA ILE A 508 -6.86 10.48 21.31
C ILE A 508 -6.34 9.43 20.32
N ASN A 509 -6.79 8.18 20.42
CA ASN A 509 -6.41 7.12 19.48
C ASN A 509 -6.89 7.42 18.05
N ASN A 510 -8.11 7.93 17.88
CA ASN A 510 -8.63 8.34 16.57
C ASN A 510 -7.82 9.50 15.96
N LEU A 511 -7.34 10.45 16.79
CA LEU A 511 -6.47 11.54 16.32
C LEU A 511 -5.15 10.98 15.79
N GLN A 512 -4.51 10.06 16.52
CA GLN A 512 -3.26 9.42 16.08
C GLN A 512 -3.44 8.68 14.75
N ALA A 513 -4.54 7.92 14.59
CA ALA A 513 -4.86 7.24 13.33
C ALA A 513 -5.08 8.22 12.16
N SER A 514 -5.74 9.35 12.43
CA SER A 514 -5.97 10.41 11.44
C SER A 514 -4.66 11.07 11.00
N LEU A 515 -3.76 11.36 11.94
CA LEU A 515 -2.42 11.89 11.65
C LEU A 515 -1.57 10.90 10.85
N GLY A 516 -1.60 9.61 11.20
CA GLY A 516 -0.92 8.56 10.44
C GLY A 516 -1.44 8.43 9.00
N THR A 517 -2.76 8.49 8.81
CA THR A 517 -3.40 8.49 7.48
C THR A 517 -3.01 9.71 6.66
N TRP A 518 -2.96 10.88 7.29
CA TRP A 518 -2.52 12.12 6.65
C TRP A 518 -1.06 12.01 6.18
N VAL A 519 -0.13 11.56 7.03
CA VAL A 519 1.28 11.33 6.67
C VAL A 519 1.39 10.37 5.49
N ASN A 520 0.67 9.23 5.53
CA ASN A 520 0.70 8.25 4.44
C ASN A 520 0.21 8.88 3.11
N SER A 521 -0.85 9.68 3.16
CA SER A 521 -1.41 10.33 1.97
C SER A 521 -0.44 11.35 1.37
N MET A 522 0.24 12.14 2.20
CA MET A 522 1.23 13.13 1.74
C MET A 522 2.47 12.51 1.09
N SER A 523 2.83 11.28 1.46
CA SER A 523 3.95 10.57 0.83
C SER A 523 3.69 10.22 -0.65
N LYS A 524 2.42 10.14 -1.06
CA LYS A 524 2.02 9.70 -2.40
C LYS A 524 1.87 10.91 -3.34
N GLN A 525 2.87 11.13 -4.17
CA GLN A 525 3.01 12.32 -5.01
C GLN A 525 2.54 12.09 -6.45
N SER A 526 1.33 11.56 -6.67
CA SER A 526 0.81 11.19 -8.01
C SER A 526 0.75 12.38 -8.98
N LEU A 527 1.18 12.17 -10.24
CA LEU A 527 1.09 13.17 -11.31
C LEU A 527 0.85 12.51 -12.67
N LEU A 528 -0.05 13.10 -13.46
CA LEU A 528 -0.29 12.72 -14.84
C LEU A 528 0.44 13.66 -15.79
N LEU A 529 1.11 13.13 -16.81
CA LEU A 529 1.79 13.91 -17.85
C LEU A 529 1.24 13.55 -19.23
N ASP A 530 0.97 14.56 -20.07
CA ASP A 530 0.51 14.40 -21.45
C ASP A 530 1.66 14.64 -22.44
N TYR A 531 2.29 15.82 -22.40
CA TYR A 531 3.49 16.07 -23.18
C TYR A 531 4.45 17.06 -22.52
N ILE A 532 5.70 17.01 -22.98
CA ILE A 532 6.77 17.95 -22.67
C ILE A 532 7.02 18.82 -23.92
N LEU A 533 7.16 20.13 -23.73
CA LEU A 533 7.50 21.11 -24.75
C LEU A 533 8.83 21.77 -24.44
N ILE A 534 9.73 21.75 -25.41
CA ILE A 534 10.97 22.52 -25.43
C ILE A 534 10.83 23.51 -26.58
N GLN A 535 10.81 24.80 -26.29
CA GLN A 535 10.57 25.80 -27.33
C GLN A 535 11.44 27.05 -27.15
N SER A 536 11.46 27.87 -28.19
CA SER A 536 12.06 29.19 -28.14
C SER A 536 11.18 30.14 -27.31
N PRO A 537 11.76 31.10 -26.56
CA PRO A 537 10.98 32.04 -25.74
C PRO A 537 9.93 32.88 -26.49
N ASP A 538 10.05 33.01 -27.81
CA ASP A 538 9.09 33.71 -28.67
C ASP A 538 7.83 32.90 -29.01
N GLN A 539 7.83 31.58 -28.73
CA GLN A 539 6.70 30.70 -28.99
C GLN A 539 5.57 30.84 -27.97
N LYS A 540 4.33 30.62 -28.43
CA LYS A 540 3.15 30.68 -27.57
C LYS A 540 2.84 29.31 -26.98
N TRP A 541 2.62 29.27 -25.67
CA TRP A 541 2.14 28.09 -24.97
C TRP A 541 0.74 27.66 -25.46
N PRO A 542 0.50 26.36 -25.66
CA PRO A 542 -0.82 25.84 -26.01
C PRO A 542 -1.78 25.97 -24.83
N LYS A 543 -3.08 25.80 -25.11
CA LYS A 543 -4.10 25.82 -24.06
C LYS A 543 -4.03 24.54 -23.25
N PRO A 544 -4.16 24.61 -21.91
CA PRO A 544 -4.00 23.44 -21.05
C PRO A 544 -5.22 22.52 -21.02
N ALA A 545 -6.43 23.04 -21.22
CA ALA A 545 -7.66 22.25 -21.20
C ALA A 545 -8.65 22.69 -22.27
N ALA A 546 -9.52 21.78 -22.70
CA ALA A 546 -10.57 22.09 -23.64
C ALA A 546 -11.62 23.01 -22.97
N PRO A 547 -12.20 23.95 -23.75
CA PRO A 547 -13.32 24.74 -23.26
C PRO A 547 -14.48 23.85 -22.78
N TRP A 548 -15.19 24.28 -21.75
CA TRP A 548 -16.27 23.50 -21.11
C TRP A 548 -17.33 22.96 -22.09
N TYR A 549 -17.61 23.69 -23.18
CA TYR A 549 -18.59 23.26 -24.19
C TYR A 549 -18.09 22.10 -25.06
N VAL A 550 -16.77 21.98 -25.27
CA VAL A 550 -16.15 20.84 -25.96
C VAL A 550 -16.20 19.62 -25.05
N ARG A 551 -15.87 19.79 -23.76
CA ARG A 551 -15.98 18.74 -22.75
C ARG A 551 -17.42 18.22 -22.66
N ALA A 552 -18.40 19.12 -22.55
CA ALA A 552 -19.82 18.73 -22.52
C ALA A 552 -20.28 18.01 -23.79
N GLY A 553 -19.83 18.46 -24.97
CA GLY A 553 -20.12 17.78 -26.24
C GLY A 553 -19.56 16.37 -26.29
N THR A 554 -18.34 16.18 -25.79
CA THR A 554 -17.67 14.87 -25.71
C THR A 554 -18.37 13.96 -24.72
N SER A 555 -18.76 14.45 -23.53
CA SER A 555 -19.53 13.66 -22.57
C SER A 555 -20.88 13.17 -23.13
N ILE A 556 -21.54 13.96 -23.98
CA ILE A 556 -22.77 13.54 -24.67
C ILE A 556 -22.48 12.46 -25.72
N GLN A 557 -21.35 12.57 -26.43
CA GLN A 557 -20.92 11.55 -27.39
C GLN A 557 -20.56 10.24 -26.68
N ASP A 558 -19.80 10.33 -25.57
CA ASP A 558 -19.43 9.19 -24.73
C ASP A 558 -20.66 8.50 -24.16
N LEU A 559 -21.65 9.26 -23.69
CA LEU A 559 -22.94 8.72 -23.28
C LEU A 559 -23.71 8.07 -24.44
N GLY A 560 -23.55 8.57 -25.66
CA GLY A 560 -24.11 7.92 -26.85
C GLY A 560 -23.44 6.58 -27.15
N TYR A 561 -22.10 6.53 -27.11
CA TYR A 561 -21.32 5.32 -27.33
C TYR A 561 -21.54 4.28 -26.24
N SER A 562 -21.57 4.72 -24.97
CA SER A 562 -22.56 4.35 -23.96
C SER A 562 -23.43 3.12 -24.21
N PHE A 563 -24.43 3.34 -25.06
CA PHE A 563 -25.54 2.42 -25.33
C PHE A 563 -25.28 1.47 -26.51
N THR A 564 -24.16 1.64 -27.21
CA THR A 564 -23.86 0.90 -28.46
C THR A 564 -22.56 0.12 -28.41
N LYS A 565 -21.65 0.46 -27.49
CA LYS A 565 -20.36 -0.21 -27.29
C LYS A 565 -20.48 -1.17 -26.12
N ASP A 566 -20.04 -2.41 -26.31
CA ASP A 566 -19.89 -3.37 -25.23
C ASP A 566 -18.62 -3.03 -24.44
N TYR A 567 -18.79 -2.50 -23.22
CA TYR A 567 -17.68 -2.13 -22.33
C TYR A 567 -17.24 -3.28 -21.41
N SER A 568 -17.94 -4.43 -21.47
CA SER A 568 -17.69 -5.58 -20.62
C SER A 568 -16.58 -6.47 -21.17
N GLY A 569 -16.49 -6.59 -22.50
CA GLY A 569 -15.43 -7.34 -23.20
C GLY A 569 -14.06 -6.65 -23.17
N ILE A 570 -13.01 -7.39 -22.81
CA ILE A 570 -11.61 -6.92 -22.82
C ILE A 570 -10.79 -7.70 -23.86
N GLY A 571 -9.97 -6.97 -24.63
CA GLY A 571 -9.07 -7.53 -25.63
C GLY A 571 -9.82 -8.04 -26.86
N ASN A 572 -9.23 -9.03 -27.55
CA ASN A 572 -9.84 -9.64 -28.72
C ASN A 572 -11.15 -10.35 -28.37
N GLN A 573 -12.22 -9.98 -29.11
CA GLN A 573 -13.56 -10.58 -29.00
C GLN A 573 -13.92 -11.34 -30.27
N TYR A 574 -14.26 -12.62 -30.15
CA TYR A 574 -14.58 -13.51 -31.26
C TYR A 574 -16.11 -13.73 -31.30
N GLU A 575 -16.83 -12.92 -32.09
CA GLU A 575 -18.30 -13.03 -32.24
C GLU A 575 -18.73 -14.14 -33.23
N ASP A 576 -17.92 -14.42 -34.25
CA ASP A 576 -18.25 -15.33 -35.37
C ASP A 576 -17.55 -16.71 -35.30
N GLU A 577 -16.82 -16.99 -34.23
CA GLU A 577 -16.02 -18.20 -34.06
C GLU A 577 -16.35 -18.90 -32.73
N GLU A 578 -16.13 -20.21 -32.65
CA GLU A 578 -16.29 -20.97 -31.40
C GLU A 578 -15.16 -20.57 -30.43
N ALA A 579 -15.53 -19.88 -29.34
CA ALA A 579 -14.63 -19.33 -28.34
C ALA A 579 -15.20 -19.52 -26.94
N LEU A 580 -14.31 -19.78 -25.98
CA LEU A 580 -14.63 -19.93 -24.56
C LEU A 580 -15.02 -18.57 -23.96
N ASP A 581 -16.18 -18.47 -23.33
CA ASP A 581 -16.60 -17.25 -22.61
C ASP A 581 -16.16 -17.33 -21.13
N VAL A 582 -15.30 -16.39 -20.72
CA VAL A 582 -14.69 -16.34 -19.39
C VAL A 582 -15.03 -15.02 -18.70
N TRP A 583 -15.74 -15.09 -17.58
CA TRP A 583 -16.08 -13.90 -16.80
C TRP A 583 -15.18 -13.78 -15.57
N ILE A 584 -14.59 -12.60 -15.33
CA ILE A 584 -13.61 -12.40 -14.27
C ILE A 584 -14.08 -11.33 -13.30
N ALA A 585 -14.28 -11.73 -12.04
CA ALA A 585 -14.77 -10.88 -10.95
C ALA A 585 -13.63 -10.11 -10.25
N ARG A 586 -12.85 -9.34 -11.01
CA ARG A 586 -11.69 -8.57 -10.52
C ARG A 586 -11.65 -7.15 -11.08
N GLY A 587 -10.75 -6.32 -10.55
CA GLY A 587 -10.48 -4.99 -11.10
C GLY A 587 -9.98 -5.05 -12.54
N ARG A 588 -10.27 -4.02 -13.34
CA ARG A 588 -9.97 -3.99 -14.78
C ARG A 588 -8.49 -4.24 -15.09
N ASP A 589 -7.56 -3.62 -14.35
CA ASP A 589 -6.12 -3.84 -14.54
C ASP A 589 -5.72 -5.32 -14.39
N TRP A 590 -6.33 -6.02 -13.43
CA TRP A 590 -6.06 -7.44 -13.19
C TRP A 590 -6.57 -8.27 -14.37
N VAL A 591 -7.79 -7.99 -14.83
CA VAL A 591 -8.40 -8.69 -15.98
C VAL A 591 -7.60 -8.45 -17.26
N GLN A 592 -7.03 -7.26 -17.46
CA GLN A 592 -6.18 -6.96 -18.61
C GLN A 592 -4.91 -7.82 -18.63
N ILE A 593 -4.22 -7.99 -17.49
CA ILE A 593 -3.06 -8.89 -17.40
C ILE A 593 -3.49 -10.33 -17.73
N ILE A 594 -4.59 -10.79 -17.16
CA ILE A 594 -5.11 -12.14 -17.42
C ILE A 594 -5.40 -12.31 -18.91
N LYS A 595 -6.09 -11.36 -19.55
CA LYS A 595 -6.38 -11.41 -20.99
C LYS A 595 -5.11 -11.39 -21.85
N GLN A 596 -4.10 -10.59 -21.48
CA GLN A 596 -2.81 -10.60 -22.17
C GLN A 596 -2.15 -11.99 -22.10
N MET A 597 -2.09 -12.59 -20.91
CA MET A 597 -1.56 -13.94 -20.74
C MET A 597 -2.36 -15.00 -21.51
N ILE A 598 -3.68 -14.84 -21.58
CA ILE A 598 -4.56 -15.70 -22.36
C ILE A 598 -4.23 -15.62 -23.85
N ASP A 599 -4.02 -14.42 -24.38
CA ASP A 599 -3.75 -14.24 -25.80
C ASP A 599 -2.31 -14.67 -26.17
N GLU A 600 -1.33 -14.38 -25.33
CA GLU A 600 0.08 -14.68 -25.56
C GLU A 600 0.44 -16.15 -25.31
N ASP A 601 -0.07 -16.75 -24.24
CA ASP A 601 0.31 -18.12 -23.83
C ASP A 601 -0.79 -19.10 -24.19
N PHE A 602 -1.93 -19.00 -23.51
CA PHE A 602 -2.97 -20.04 -23.57
C PHE A 602 -3.49 -20.25 -24.99
N THR A 603 -3.93 -19.18 -25.65
CA THR A 603 -4.50 -19.23 -27.00
C THR A 603 -3.44 -19.63 -28.03
N THR A 604 -2.21 -19.15 -27.88
CA THR A 604 -1.11 -19.44 -28.80
C THR A 604 -0.65 -20.90 -28.72
N GLU A 605 -0.56 -21.45 -27.51
CA GLU A 605 -0.12 -22.83 -27.28
C GLU A 605 -1.22 -23.86 -27.56
N THR A 606 -2.46 -23.56 -27.19
CA THR A 606 -3.58 -24.52 -27.27
C THR A 606 -4.42 -24.36 -28.53
N GLY A 607 -4.42 -23.18 -29.14
CA GLY A 607 -5.34 -22.79 -30.22
C GLY A 607 -6.77 -22.49 -29.75
N ILE A 608 -7.07 -22.57 -28.45
CA ILE A 608 -8.39 -22.30 -27.88
C ILE A 608 -8.58 -20.78 -27.76
N LYS A 609 -9.60 -20.24 -28.43
CA LYS A 609 -9.94 -18.81 -28.38
C LYS A 609 -10.76 -18.51 -27.14
N VAL A 610 -10.52 -17.35 -26.53
CA VAL A 610 -11.15 -16.97 -25.26
C VAL A 610 -11.65 -15.52 -25.31
N ASN A 611 -12.95 -15.34 -25.07
CA ASN A 611 -13.60 -14.06 -24.82
C ASN A 611 -13.60 -13.77 -23.32
N VAL A 612 -13.09 -12.60 -22.92
CA VAL A 612 -12.99 -12.22 -21.51
C VAL A 612 -13.92 -11.06 -21.20
N ASN A 613 -14.75 -11.22 -20.17
CA ASN A 613 -15.68 -10.21 -19.68
C ASN A 613 -15.40 -9.84 -18.22
N VAL A 614 -15.41 -8.53 -17.91
CA VAL A 614 -15.25 -8.07 -16.52
C VAL A 614 -16.58 -8.10 -15.78
N VAL A 615 -16.60 -8.78 -14.64
CA VAL A 615 -17.63 -8.61 -13.63
C VAL A 615 -17.07 -7.72 -12.53
N PRO A 616 -17.69 -6.57 -12.19
CA PRO A 616 -17.21 -5.77 -11.08
C PRO A 616 -17.12 -6.60 -9.79
N ALA A 617 -16.01 -6.47 -9.07
CA ALA A 617 -15.78 -7.20 -7.83
C ALA A 617 -16.95 -7.01 -6.84
N GLY A 618 -17.35 -8.08 -6.16
CA GLY A 618 -18.49 -8.09 -5.23
C GLY A 618 -19.88 -8.14 -5.89
N GLN A 619 -19.98 -8.19 -7.23
CA GLN A 619 -21.27 -8.33 -7.94
C GLN A 619 -21.59 -9.77 -8.36
N MET A 620 -21.43 -10.73 -7.44
CA MET A 620 -21.68 -12.15 -7.68
C MET A 620 -23.10 -12.48 -8.16
N GLN A 621 -24.07 -11.62 -7.83
CA GLN A 621 -25.46 -11.73 -8.28
C GLN A 621 -25.60 -11.75 -9.81
N VAL A 622 -24.65 -11.14 -10.53
CA VAL A 622 -24.64 -11.13 -12.00
C VAL A 622 -24.47 -12.55 -12.54
N LEU A 623 -23.58 -13.36 -11.96
CA LEU A 623 -23.39 -14.76 -12.36
C LEU A 623 -24.63 -15.61 -12.05
N LEU A 624 -25.31 -15.37 -10.93
CA LEU A 624 -26.54 -16.07 -10.59
C LEU A 624 -27.68 -15.74 -11.57
N LEU A 625 -27.85 -14.45 -11.89
CA LEU A 625 -28.85 -13.99 -12.87
C LEU A 625 -28.55 -14.54 -14.26
N ALA A 626 -27.29 -14.53 -14.69
CA ALA A 626 -26.86 -15.09 -15.97
C ALA A 626 -27.17 -16.59 -16.05
N ASN A 627 -26.81 -17.36 -15.02
CA ASN A 627 -27.11 -18.79 -14.94
C ASN A 627 -28.62 -19.08 -15.00
N THR A 628 -29.44 -18.35 -14.23
CA THR A 628 -30.91 -18.53 -14.28
C THR A 628 -31.54 -18.13 -15.62
N ALA A 629 -30.90 -17.22 -16.37
CA ALA A 629 -31.32 -16.83 -17.70
C ALA A 629 -30.81 -17.78 -18.82
N GLY A 630 -29.98 -18.78 -18.49
CA GLY A 630 -29.32 -19.64 -19.46
C GLY A 630 -28.23 -18.92 -20.28
N LEU A 631 -27.64 -17.88 -19.69
CA LEU A 631 -26.60 -17.02 -20.28
C LEU A 631 -25.31 -17.04 -19.42
N ALA A 632 -25.08 -18.11 -18.66
CA ALA A 632 -23.85 -18.26 -17.90
C ALA A 632 -22.63 -18.34 -18.83
N PRO A 633 -21.46 -17.83 -18.40
CA PRO A 633 -20.21 -18.07 -19.09
C PRO A 633 -19.80 -19.54 -19.03
N ASP A 634 -18.79 -19.93 -19.80
CA ASP A 634 -18.21 -21.27 -19.68
C ASP A 634 -17.39 -21.39 -18.38
N VAL A 635 -16.58 -20.37 -18.07
CA VAL A 635 -15.73 -20.28 -16.87
C VAL A 635 -15.97 -18.96 -16.15
N ALA A 636 -15.98 -18.98 -14.83
CA ALA A 636 -15.87 -17.76 -14.03
C ALA A 636 -14.65 -17.80 -13.10
N LEU A 637 -13.92 -16.70 -13.02
CA LEU A 637 -12.75 -16.48 -12.16
C LEU A 637 -13.01 -15.35 -11.16
N GLY A 638 -12.23 -15.29 -10.09
CA GLY A 638 -12.36 -14.32 -9.00
C GLY A 638 -13.60 -14.57 -8.13
N VAL A 639 -14.20 -15.77 -8.21
CA VAL A 639 -15.41 -16.12 -7.48
C VAL A 639 -15.10 -16.27 -6.00
N GLU A 640 -15.91 -15.71 -5.12
CA GLU A 640 -15.71 -15.82 -3.66
C GLU A 640 -15.82 -17.28 -3.20
N GLY A 641 -14.94 -17.73 -2.30
CA GLY A 641 -14.78 -19.16 -1.96
C GLY A 641 -16.02 -19.89 -1.43
N GLU A 642 -17.03 -19.20 -0.90
CA GLU A 642 -18.28 -19.82 -0.47
C GLU A 642 -19.28 -20.05 -1.61
N THR A 643 -19.13 -19.29 -2.69
CA THR A 643 -20.10 -19.22 -3.79
C THR A 643 -20.22 -20.51 -4.61
N PRO A 644 -19.17 -21.32 -4.85
CA PRO A 644 -19.29 -22.53 -5.67
C PRO A 644 -20.37 -23.49 -5.19
N ILE A 645 -20.53 -23.67 -3.88
CA ILE A 645 -21.56 -24.58 -3.34
C ILE A 645 -22.96 -24.08 -3.64
N ASP A 646 -23.19 -22.78 -3.61
CA ASP A 646 -24.47 -22.21 -4.02
C ASP A 646 -24.84 -22.64 -5.45
N PHE A 647 -23.90 -22.60 -6.38
CA PHE A 647 -24.17 -23.05 -7.75
C PHE A 647 -24.24 -24.58 -7.88
N ALA A 648 -23.40 -25.32 -7.15
CA ALA A 648 -23.37 -26.78 -7.17
C ALA A 648 -24.72 -27.39 -6.71
N VAL A 649 -25.30 -26.86 -5.63
CA VAL A 649 -26.61 -27.27 -5.10
C VAL A 649 -27.73 -27.09 -6.13
N ARG A 650 -27.60 -26.06 -6.98
CA ARG A 650 -28.53 -25.75 -8.07
C ARG A 650 -28.21 -26.53 -9.36
N ASN A 651 -27.28 -27.50 -9.29
CA ASN A 651 -26.81 -28.31 -10.40
C ASN A 651 -26.26 -27.48 -11.57
N ALA A 652 -25.68 -26.31 -11.27
CA ALA A 652 -25.24 -25.33 -12.25
C ALA A 652 -23.75 -25.45 -12.62
N LEU A 653 -22.97 -26.20 -11.85
CA LEU A 653 -21.53 -26.40 -12.07
C LEU A 653 -21.21 -27.81 -12.55
N VAL A 654 -20.08 -27.94 -13.26
CA VAL A 654 -19.46 -29.23 -13.58
C VAL A 654 -18.81 -29.80 -12.32
N ASP A 655 -18.95 -31.11 -12.09
CA ASP A 655 -18.15 -31.82 -11.10
C ASP A 655 -16.76 -32.07 -11.68
N LEU A 656 -15.75 -31.44 -11.11
CA LEU A 656 -14.38 -31.52 -11.60
C LEU A 656 -13.80 -32.92 -11.46
N ASN A 657 -14.35 -33.77 -10.59
CA ASN A 657 -13.96 -35.19 -10.50
C ASN A 657 -14.27 -36.00 -11.76
N ASP A 658 -15.13 -35.49 -12.65
CA ASP A 658 -15.40 -36.13 -13.94
C ASP A 658 -14.19 -36.07 -14.88
N PHE A 659 -13.22 -35.17 -14.63
CA PHE A 659 -11.99 -35.08 -15.42
C PHE A 659 -10.89 -36.02 -14.87
N PRO A 660 -10.25 -36.84 -15.74
CA PRO A 660 -9.36 -37.91 -15.30
C PRO A 660 -8.07 -37.42 -14.62
N ASP A 661 -7.66 -36.17 -14.87
CA ASP A 661 -6.47 -35.52 -14.34
C ASP A 661 -6.79 -34.47 -13.25
N TYR A 662 -8.01 -34.48 -12.70
CA TYR A 662 -8.39 -33.59 -11.59
C TYR A 662 -7.45 -33.72 -10.39
N GLN A 663 -7.08 -34.95 -10.00
CA GLN A 663 -6.22 -35.15 -8.83
C GLN A 663 -4.85 -34.48 -9.00
N GLU A 664 -4.28 -34.50 -10.21
CA GLU A 664 -3.01 -33.82 -10.50
C GLU A 664 -3.13 -32.29 -10.35
N ALA A 665 -4.27 -31.72 -10.74
CA ALA A 665 -4.56 -30.31 -10.52
C ALA A 665 -4.78 -29.99 -9.03
N ALA A 666 -5.50 -30.86 -8.31
CA ALA A 666 -5.82 -30.71 -6.89
C ALA A 666 -4.57 -30.79 -5.99
N ASP A 667 -3.59 -31.63 -6.35
CA ASP A 667 -2.34 -31.83 -5.59
C ASP A 667 -1.44 -30.57 -5.54
N ARG A 668 -1.75 -29.54 -6.36
CA ARG A 668 -1.06 -28.23 -6.35
C ARG A 668 -1.41 -27.37 -5.13
N PHE A 669 -2.46 -27.73 -4.40
CA PHE A 669 -3.04 -26.96 -3.29
C PHE A 669 -2.93 -27.72 -1.98
N ARG A 670 -3.04 -26.99 -0.85
CA ARG A 670 -3.18 -27.64 0.45
C ARG A 670 -4.55 -28.35 0.52
N PRO A 671 -4.64 -29.60 1.01
CA PRO A 671 -5.92 -30.33 1.06
C PRO A 671 -7.03 -29.58 1.80
N GLY A 672 -6.69 -28.83 2.86
CA GLY A 672 -7.64 -28.02 3.60
C GLY A 672 -8.23 -26.84 2.83
N ALA A 673 -7.57 -26.38 1.76
CA ALA A 673 -8.07 -25.31 0.88
C ALA A 673 -9.14 -25.78 -0.11
N LEU A 674 -9.25 -27.10 -0.33
CA LEU A 674 -10.25 -27.68 -1.23
C LEU A 674 -11.58 -28.01 -0.52
N ILE A 675 -11.60 -28.00 0.82
CA ILE A 675 -12.78 -28.32 1.64
C ILE A 675 -14.02 -27.49 1.24
N PRO A 676 -13.95 -26.17 1.00
CA PRO A 676 -15.12 -25.34 0.70
C PRO A 676 -15.81 -25.70 -0.61
N TYR A 677 -15.15 -26.44 -1.49
CA TYR A 677 -15.62 -26.72 -2.85
C TYR A 677 -16.24 -28.11 -3.00
N LYS A 678 -16.33 -28.86 -1.89
CA LYS A 678 -16.85 -30.22 -1.83
C LYS A 678 -18.34 -30.22 -1.56
N TYR A 679 -19.11 -30.89 -2.42
CA TYR A 679 -20.54 -31.09 -2.19
C TYR A 679 -21.01 -32.43 -2.74
N ASN A 680 -21.72 -33.21 -1.92
CA ASN A 680 -22.30 -34.50 -2.31
C ASN A 680 -21.31 -35.48 -3.00
N GLY A 681 -20.04 -35.45 -2.60
CA GLY A 681 -18.98 -36.30 -3.17
C GLY A 681 -18.31 -35.77 -4.44
N GLY A 682 -18.75 -34.61 -4.95
CA GLY A 682 -18.13 -33.90 -6.07
C GLY A 682 -17.28 -32.71 -5.61
N ASP A 683 -16.42 -32.22 -6.51
CA ASP A 683 -15.55 -31.06 -6.33
C ASP A 683 -15.89 -30.02 -7.41
N TYR A 684 -16.19 -28.78 -7.03
CA TYR A 684 -16.82 -27.82 -7.95
C TYR A 684 -15.99 -26.57 -8.27
N ALA A 685 -14.76 -26.48 -7.75
CA ALA A 685 -13.93 -25.30 -7.89
C ALA A 685 -12.44 -25.61 -7.66
N LEU A 686 -11.56 -24.76 -8.20
CA LEU A 686 -10.14 -24.73 -7.84
C LEU A 686 -9.76 -23.34 -7.31
N PRO A 687 -9.02 -23.25 -6.18
CA PRO A 687 -8.65 -21.97 -5.59
C PRO A 687 -7.61 -21.23 -6.46
N GLU A 688 -7.74 -19.91 -6.53
CA GLU A 688 -6.80 -19.02 -7.23
C GLU A 688 -5.81 -18.40 -6.26
N ASN A 689 -6.31 -17.87 -5.14
CA ASN A 689 -5.52 -17.32 -4.04
C ASN A 689 -5.99 -17.86 -2.70
N GLN A 690 -5.18 -17.67 -1.69
CA GLN A 690 -5.41 -18.20 -0.35
C GLN A 690 -4.98 -17.17 0.70
N ASN A 691 -5.92 -16.76 1.54
CA ASN A 691 -5.59 -15.89 2.67
C ASN A 691 -4.96 -16.73 3.78
N PHE A 692 -4.25 -16.09 4.72
CA PHE A 692 -3.64 -16.75 5.86
C PHE A 692 -3.56 -15.80 7.04
N TYR A 693 -3.60 -16.35 8.26
CA TYR A 693 -3.42 -15.62 9.51
C TYR A 693 -2.08 -16.01 10.14
N MET A 694 -1.34 -15.01 10.61
CA MET A 694 0.00 -15.15 11.20
C MET A 694 0.11 -14.30 12.47
N LEU A 695 1.07 -14.64 13.33
CA LEU A 695 1.47 -13.83 14.47
C LEU A 695 2.51 -12.80 14.02
N PHE A 696 2.16 -11.52 14.11
CA PHE A 696 3.08 -10.41 13.87
C PHE A 696 3.60 -9.90 15.20
N TYR A 697 4.89 -9.58 15.30
CA TYR A 697 5.50 -9.04 16.51
C TYR A 697 6.58 -8.00 16.21
N ARG A 698 6.74 -7.04 17.12
CA ARG A 698 7.79 -6.01 17.13
C ARG A 698 9.01 -6.51 17.87
N LYS A 699 10.09 -6.83 17.15
CA LYS A 699 11.33 -7.42 17.69
C LYS A 699 11.95 -6.54 18.77
N ASP A 700 12.01 -5.24 18.51
CA ASP A 700 12.53 -4.22 19.43
C ASP A 700 11.74 -4.14 20.73
N ILE A 701 10.40 -4.23 20.66
CA ILE A 701 9.53 -4.17 21.83
C ILE A 701 9.61 -5.46 22.65
N MET A 702 9.67 -6.61 21.97
CA MET A 702 9.80 -7.90 22.66
C MET A 702 11.14 -7.97 23.41
N GLU A 703 12.24 -7.59 22.77
CA GLU A 703 13.57 -7.55 23.40
C GLU A 703 13.60 -6.63 24.63
N GLU A 704 12.92 -5.48 24.57
CA GLU A 704 12.79 -4.56 25.71
C GLU A 704 12.02 -5.16 26.90
N LEU A 705 10.96 -5.90 26.61
CA LEU A 705 10.21 -6.64 27.62
C LEU A 705 10.98 -7.84 28.17
N GLY A 706 12.21 -8.07 27.70
CA GLY A 706 13.05 -9.20 28.06
C GLY A 706 12.59 -10.51 27.41
N ILE A 707 11.79 -10.43 26.34
CA ILE A 707 11.26 -11.56 25.59
C ILE A 707 12.15 -11.76 24.36
N THR A 708 12.88 -12.87 24.37
CA THR A 708 13.72 -13.27 23.23
C THR A 708 12.87 -13.79 22.07
N GLU A 709 13.47 -13.90 20.87
CA GLU A 709 12.77 -14.40 19.69
C GLU A 709 12.24 -15.83 19.86
N ASP A 710 12.92 -16.64 20.67
CA ASP A 710 12.51 -18.01 21.03
C ASP A 710 11.35 -18.03 22.04
N GLU A 711 11.10 -16.93 22.76
CA GLU A 711 10.03 -16.77 23.75
C GLU A 711 8.77 -16.10 23.19
N ILE A 712 8.79 -15.71 21.90
CA ILE A 712 7.58 -15.26 21.19
C ILE A 712 6.57 -16.41 21.16
N PRO A 713 5.32 -16.20 21.62
CA PRO A 713 4.39 -17.27 21.96
C PRO A 713 4.04 -18.16 20.77
N ASP A 714 4.14 -19.47 20.98
CA ASP A 714 3.74 -20.50 20.04
C ASP A 714 2.34 -21.04 20.35
N THR A 715 1.85 -20.86 21.58
CA THR A 715 0.55 -21.34 22.05
C THR A 715 -0.36 -20.22 22.58
N TRP A 716 -1.68 -20.45 22.55
CA TRP A 716 -2.64 -19.53 23.17
C TRP A 716 -2.44 -19.36 24.67
N GLU A 717 -1.93 -20.37 25.37
CA GLU A 717 -1.60 -20.27 26.79
C GLU A 717 -0.47 -19.26 27.04
N GLU A 718 0.58 -19.30 26.23
CA GLU A 718 1.67 -18.33 26.29
C GLU A 718 1.21 -16.92 25.92
N VAL A 719 0.30 -16.77 24.94
CA VAL A 719 -0.35 -15.48 24.65
C VAL A 719 -1.07 -14.94 25.90
N MET A 720 -1.88 -15.78 26.56
CA MET A 720 -2.58 -15.39 27.78
C MET A 720 -1.63 -15.02 28.94
N GLN A 721 -0.45 -15.64 29.01
CA GLN A 721 0.60 -15.29 29.98
C GLN A 721 1.34 -13.98 29.61
N LEU A 722 1.43 -13.67 28.31
CA LEU A 722 2.06 -12.45 27.79
C LEU A 722 1.20 -11.20 27.99
N ILE A 723 -0.13 -11.31 27.81
CA ILE A 723 -1.06 -10.17 27.88
C ILE A 723 -0.87 -9.31 29.16
N PRO A 724 -0.77 -9.87 30.38
CA PRO A 724 -0.52 -9.08 31.58
C PRO A 724 0.77 -8.25 31.53
N THR A 725 1.84 -8.79 30.93
CA THR A 725 3.12 -8.08 30.75
C THR A 725 2.95 -6.90 29.78
N LEU A 726 2.21 -7.09 28.68
CA LEU A 726 1.89 -6.00 27.75
C LEU A 726 1.08 -4.89 28.47
N GLN A 727 0.02 -5.27 29.17
CA GLN A 727 -0.89 -4.33 29.83
C GLN A 727 -0.22 -3.53 30.95
N GLN A 728 0.70 -4.14 31.70
CA GLN A 728 1.51 -3.43 32.71
C GLN A 728 2.37 -2.31 32.10
N ASN A 729 2.70 -2.41 30.81
CA ASN A 729 3.50 -1.45 30.07
C ASN A 729 2.66 -0.52 29.17
N GLY A 730 1.33 -0.56 29.32
CA GLY A 730 0.38 0.23 28.53
C GLY A 730 0.26 -0.24 27.08
N MET A 731 0.58 -1.51 26.81
CA MET A 731 0.47 -2.16 25.51
C MET A 731 -0.64 -3.23 25.54
N ASP A 732 -1.05 -3.70 24.37
CA ASP A 732 -2.10 -4.72 24.27
C ASP A 732 -1.79 -5.78 23.19
N PHE A 733 -2.46 -6.93 23.29
CA PHE A 733 -2.40 -7.98 22.27
C PHE A 733 -3.55 -7.79 21.28
N PHE A 734 -3.28 -7.94 19.98
CA PHE A 734 -4.33 -7.86 18.98
C PHE A 734 -4.82 -9.24 18.53
N TYR A 735 -6.15 -9.41 18.52
CA TYR A 735 -6.83 -10.49 17.82
C TYR A 735 -8.01 -9.92 17.00
N PRO A 736 -8.27 -10.39 15.77
CA PRO A 736 -9.43 -9.96 14.98
C PRO A 736 -10.75 -10.26 15.72
N HIS A 737 -11.77 -9.43 15.55
CA HIS A 737 -13.00 -9.55 16.33
C HIS A 737 -14.28 -9.27 15.52
N ALA A 738 -15.34 -9.97 15.94
CA ALA A 738 -16.54 -10.23 15.15
C ALA A 738 -17.47 -9.04 14.85
N PRO A 739 -17.72 -8.07 15.75
CA PRO A 739 -18.69 -7.00 15.46
C PRO A 739 -18.21 -5.96 14.43
N ASN A 740 -16.97 -6.03 13.92
CA ASN A 740 -16.51 -5.20 12.80
C ASN A 740 -17.22 -5.56 11.48
N ASP A 741 -17.45 -6.85 11.24
CA ASP A 741 -18.30 -7.36 10.19
C ASP A 741 -18.82 -8.75 10.62
N THR A 742 -20.12 -8.84 10.89
CA THR A 742 -20.76 -10.10 11.29
C THR A 742 -20.57 -11.24 10.28
N LYS A 743 -20.14 -10.95 9.05
CA LYS A 743 -19.80 -11.94 8.02
C LYS A 743 -18.45 -12.63 8.24
N LEU A 744 -17.56 -12.04 9.05
CA LEU A 744 -16.20 -12.55 9.28
C LEU A 744 -16.07 -13.35 10.58
N ALA A 745 -17.03 -13.24 11.50
CA ALA A 745 -16.98 -13.86 12.84
C ALA A 745 -16.65 -15.36 12.84
N ILE A 746 -17.13 -16.09 11.83
CA ILE A 746 -16.83 -17.52 11.68
C ILE A 746 -15.36 -17.79 11.38
N ASN A 747 -14.69 -16.94 10.60
CA ASN A 747 -13.28 -17.07 10.27
C ASN A 747 -12.40 -16.75 11.49
N GLU A 748 -12.87 -15.90 12.40
CA GLU A 748 -12.17 -15.54 13.64
C GLU A 748 -12.34 -16.60 14.73
N PHE A 749 -13.49 -17.28 14.74
CA PHE A 749 -13.77 -18.38 15.66
C PHE A 749 -13.17 -19.71 15.20
N ALA A 750 -13.13 -19.97 13.89
CA ALA A 750 -12.69 -21.22 13.30
C ALA A 750 -11.31 -21.71 13.79
N PRO A 751 -10.28 -20.86 13.98
CA PRO A 751 -9.00 -21.29 14.52
C PRO A 751 -9.16 -21.95 15.89
N PHE A 752 -9.86 -21.32 16.84
CA PHE A 752 -10.08 -21.91 18.16
C PHE A 752 -10.86 -23.23 18.08
N LEU A 753 -11.86 -23.31 17.21
CA LEU A 753 -12.65 -24.53 17.04
C LEU A 753 -11.82 -25.70 16.50
N PHE A 754 -11.11 -25.47 15.40
CA PHE A 754 -10.33 -26.52 14.73
C PHE A 754 -9.10 -26.95 15.53
N GLN A 755 -8.49 -26.02 16.27
CA GLN A 755 -7.35 -26.33 17.14
C GLN A 755 -7.76 -27.20 18.35
N HIS A 756 -9.00 -27.05 18.85
CA HIS A 756 -9.60 -27.94 19.83
C HIS A 756 -10.09 -29.28 19.23
N GLY A 757 -9.91 -29.51 17.93
CA GLY A 757 -10.38 -30.71 17.24
C GLY A 757 -11.89 -30.74 17.01
N GLY A 758 -12.59 -29.60 17.17
CA GLY A 758 -14.00 -29.46 16.87
C GLY A 758 -14.29 -29.26 15.38
N ASP A 759 -15.58 -29.35 15.01
CA ASP A 759 -16.08 -29.00 13.68
C ASP A 759 -17.32 -28.12 13.80
N LEU A 760 -17.66 -27.38 12.75
CA LEU A 760 -18.86 -26.54 12.71
C LEU A 760 -20.16 -27.37 12.59
N TYR A 761 -20.07 -28.50 11.90
CA TYR A 761 -21.22 -29.31 11.51
C TYR A 761 -20.96 -30.81 11.74
N ASP A 762 -22.05 -31.56 11.87
CA ASP A 762 -22.07 -33.03 11.88
C ASP A 762 -23.07 -33.55 10.83
N GLU A 763 -23.12 -34.86 10.66
CA GLU A 763 -24.02 -35.57 9.75
C GLU A 763 -23.96 -35.02 8.31
N LYS A 764 -22.74 -34.74 7.80
CA LYS A 764 -22.52 -34.15 6.45
C LYS A 764 -23.17 -32.78 6.27
N GLY A 765 -23.02 -31.90 7.26
CA GLY A 765 -23.52 -30.53 7.17
C GLY A 765 -25.01 -30.37 7.44
N MET A 766 -25.67 -31.38 8.02
CA MET A 766 -27.11 -31.34 8.29
C MET A 766 -27.47 -30.64 9.60
N VAL A 767 -26.59 -30.74 10.59
CA VAL A 767 -26.76 -30.17 11.92
C VAL A 767 -25.49 -29.48 12.36
N SER A 768 -25.63 -28.43 13.16
CA SER A 768 -24.51 -27.77 13.83
C SER A 768 -23.92 -28.68 14.90
N LYS A 769 -22.59 -28.64 15.03
CA LYS A 769 -21.81 -29.33 16.07
C LYS A 769 -21.22 -28.35 17.09
N LEU A 770 -21.72 -27.12 17.10
CA LEU A 770 -21.23 -26.04 17.97
C LEU A 770 -21.59 -26.23 19.45
N ASP A 771 -22.48 -27.17 19.78
CA ASP A 771 -22.83 -27.57 21.15
C ASP A 771 -21.89 -28.68 21.71
N SER A 772 -20.91 -29.12 20.93
CA SER A 772 -19.91 -30.09 21.37
C SER A 772 -19.01 -29.55 22.50
N PRO A 773 -18.44 -30.43 23.36
CA PRO A 773 -17.50 -30.01 24.39
C PRO A 773 -16.29 -29.23 23.83
N GLU A 774 -15.81 -29.60 22.64
CA GLU A 774 -14.70 -28.96 21.95
C GLU A 774 -15.08 -27.54 21.51
N ALA A 775 -16.27 -27.37 20.91
CA ALA A 775 -16.76 -26.07 20.47
C ALA A 775 -17.06 -25.12 21.64
N LEU A 776 -17.57 -25.65 22.76
CA LEU A 776 -17.79 -24.86 23.98
C LEU A 776 -16.46 -24.32 24.55
N LYS A 777 -15.42 -25.17 24.64
CA LYS A 777 -14.08 -24.74 25.06
C LYS A 777 -13.48 -23.70 24.12
N ALA A 778 -13.65 -23.90 22.81
CA ALA A 778 -13.21 -22.93 21.82
C ALA A 778 -13.91 -21.57 21.98
N MET A 779 -15.23 -21.57 22.22
CA MET A 779 -16.02 -20.35 22.40
C MET A 779 -15.64 -19.64 23.70
N GLU A 780 -15.41 -20.40 24.78
CA GLU A 780 -14.89 -19.88 26.04
C GLU A 780 -13.53 -19.22 25.82
N MET A 781 -12.54 -19.93 25.26
CA MET A 781 -11.20 -19.38 25.01
C MET A 781 -11.24 -18.11 24.17
N TRP A 782 -11.98 -18.10 23.06
CA TRP A 782 -12.08 -16.93 22.18
C TRP A 782 -12.71 -15.73 22.89
N THR A 783 -13.78 -15.94 23.66
CA THR A 783 -14.48 -14.85 24.36
C THR A 783 -13.72 -14.36 25.58
N GLU A 784 -12.96 -15.23 26.26
CA GLU A 784 -12.14 -14.89 27.42
C GLU A 784 -11.02 -13.89 27.12
N LEU A 785 -10.50 -13.87 25.89
CA LEU A 785 -9.57 -12.83 25.43
C LEU A 785 -10.13 -11.43 25.68
N PHE A 786 -11.44 -11.25 25.46
CA PHE A 786 -12.11 -9.94 25.57
C PHE A 786 -12.79 -9.71 26.92
N THR A 787 -13.25 -10.76 27.60
CA THR A 787 -13.93 -10.61 28.91
C THR A 787 -12.94 -10.63 30.08
N ASN A 788 -12.05 -11.62 30.12
CA ASN A 788 -11.13 -11.87 31.22
C ASN A 788 -9.81 -11.11 31.00
N TYR A 789 -9.20 -11.30 29.84
CA TYR A 789 -7.93 -10.67 29.49
C TYR A 789 -8.09 -9.23 28.97
N LYS A 790 -9.32 -8.81 28.66
CA LYS A 790 -9.68 -7.42 28.34
C LYS A 790 -8.84 -6.79 27.22
N ILE A 791 -8.43 -7.59 26.24
CA ILE A 791 -7.86 -7.02 25.02
C ILE A 791 -8.90 -6.12 24.36
N GLU A 792 -8.44 -5.09 23.66
CA GLU A 792 -9.30 -4.13 23.00
C GLU A 792 -10.28 -4.80 22.05
N LYS A 793 -11.55 -4.43 22.19
CA LYS A 793 -12.59 -5.01 21.34
C LYS A 793 -12.36 -4.55 19.91
N GLN A 794 -12.06 -3.28 19.66
CA GLN A 794 -11.89 -2.75 18.30
C GLN A 794 -10.60 -1.95 18.16
N ALA A 795 -9.75 -2.35 17.20
CA ALA A 795 -8.50 -1.67 16.91
C ALA A 795 -8.13 -1.73 15.42
N ASP A 796 -7.44 -0.67 14.98
CA ASP A 796 -6.68 -0.66 13.74
C ASP A 796 -5.28 -1.20 14.06
N PHE A 797 -5.09 -2.50 13.83
CA PHE A 797 -3.85 -3.17 14.21
C PHE A 797 -2.65 -2.59 13.50
N TYR A 798 -2.73 -2.29 12.20
CA TYR A 798 -1.60 -1.78 11.43
C TYR A 798 -1.05 -0.48 12.04
N ASN A 799 -1.92 0.50 12.31
CA ASN A 799 -1.49 1.78 12.88
C ASN A 799 -1.00 1.63 14.34
N ARG A 800 -1.64 0.77 15.15
CA ARG A 800 -1.24 0.54 16.56
C ARG A 800 0.01 -0.32 16.70
N PHE A 801 0.27 -1.21 15.76
CA PHE A 801 1.51 -1.97 15.65
C PHE A 801 2.68 -1.06 15.28
N ARG A 802 2.44 -0.12 14.36
CA ARG A 802 3.40 0.91 13.95
C ARG A 802 3.78 1.84 15.10
N SER A 803 2.80 2.29 15.89
CA SER A 803 3.05 3.11 17.09
C SER A 803 3.64 2.33 18.27
N GLY A 804 3.56 1.00 18.26
CA GLY A 804 4.01 0.12 19.35
C GLY A 804 2.99 -0.09 20.46
N GLU A 805 1.77 0.45 20.33
CA GLU A 805 0.67 0.25 21.29
C GLU A 805 0.18 -1.22 21.28
N MET A 806 0.16 -1.85 20.11
CA MET A 806 -0.15 -3.27 19.94
C MET A 806 1.03 -3.98 19.30
N PRO A 807 2.10 -4.26 20.06
CA PRO A 807 3.38 -4.71 19.51
C PRO A 807 3.34 -6.16 19.03
N ILE A 808 2.27 -6.90 19.33
CA ILE A 808 2.11 -8.30 18.96
C ILE A 808 0.63 -8.64 18.79
N GLY A 809 0.33 -9.45 17.77
CA GLY A 809 -1.04 -9.86 17.49
C GLY A 809 -1.19 -10.73 16.26
N VAL A 810 -2.38 -11.33 16.12
CA VAL A 810 -2.71 -12.15 14.95
C VAL A 810 -3.41 -11.30 13.90
N ALA A 811 -2.94 -11.35 12.67
CA ALA A 811 -3.57 -10.66 11.56
C ALA A 811 -3.39 -11.43 10.25
N ASP A 812 -4.08 -10.98 9.21
CA ASP A 812 -4.10 -11.67 7.92
C ASP A 812 -3.00 -11.16 6.96
N TYR A 813 -2.95 -11.75 5.76
CA TYR A 813 -2.09 -11.36 4.65
C TYR A 813 -2.09 -9.85 4.37
N SER A 814 -3.24 -9.17 4.51
CA SER A 814 -3.36 -7.73 4.26
C SER A 814 -2.43 -6.92 5.17
N THR A 815 -2.21 -7.37 6.41
CA THR A 815 -1.30 -6.71 7.36
C THR A 815 0.16 -6.84 6.93
N TYR A 816 0.56 -8.00 6.41
CA TYR A 816 1.90 -8.21 5.84
C TYR A 816 2.21 -7.18 4.75
N ILE A 817 1.24 -6.95 3.85
CA ILE A 817 1.39 -6.00 2.75
C ILE A 817 1.52 -4.57 3.27
N LEU A 818 0.68 -4.18 4.24
CA LEU A 818 0.76 -2.84 4.83
C LEU A 818 2.09 -2.60 5.54
N LEU A 819 2.58 -3.55 6.35
CA LEU A 819 3.87 -3.41 7.05
C LEU A 819 5.05 -3.37 6.07
N SER A 820 5.03 -4.18 5.01
CA SER A 820 6.11 -4.26 4.03
C SER A 820 6.20 -3.02 3.12
N THR A 821 5.07 -2.34 2.89
CA THR A 821 4.98 -1.25 1.89
C THR A 821 4.78 0.14 2.48
N ALA A 822 4.11 0.25 3.62
CA ALA A 822 3.66 1.53 4.18
C ALA A 822 4.29 1.90 5.53
N ALA A 823 5.10 1.01 6.13
CA ALA A 823 5.84 1.25 7.40
C ALA A 823 7.37 1.06 7.25
N PRO A 824 8.05 1.83 6.39
CA PRO A 824 9.48 1.67 6.11
C PRO A 824 10.38 1.85 7.34
N GLU A 825 10.00 2.67 8.32
CA GLU A 825 10.74 2.86 9.57
C GLU A 825 10.78 1.59 10.44
N LEU A 826 9.87 0.64 10.22
CA LEU A 826 9.87 -0.65 10.91
C LEU A 826 10.70 -1.72 10.18
N THR A 827 11.35 -1.38 9.06
CA THR A 827 12.15 -2.36 8.29
C THR A 827 13.20 -3.00 9.20
N GLY A 828 13.15 -4.33 9.34
CA GLY A 828 14.03 -5.11 10.22
C GLY A 828 13.58 -5.19 11.68
N TRP A 829 12.60 -4.38 12.10
CA TRP A 829 12.12 -4.28 13.49
C TRP A 829 10.84 -5.06 13.79
N TRP A 830 10.25 -5.69 12.79
CA TRP A 830 9.16 -6.63 12.97
C TRP A 830 9.51 -8.01 12.45
N GLY A 831 8.73 -9.00 12.86
CA GLY A 831 8.82 -10.37 12.40
C GLY A 831 7.45 -11.03 12.36
N MET A 832 7.43 -12.22 11.76
CA MET A 832 6.23 -13.03 11.61
C MET A 832 6.53 -14.47 12.01
N LYS A 833 5.62 -15.06 12.78
CA LYS A 833 5.60 -16.49 13.13
C LYS A 833 4.25 -17.10 12.77
N PRO A 834 4.14 -18.43 12.63
CA PRO A 834 2.85 -19.11 12.58
C PRO A 834 1.95 -18.66 13.74
N MET A 835 0.64 -18.62 13.49
CA MET A 835 -0.37 -18.24 14.46
C MET A 835 -0.30 -19.14 15.70
N PRO A 836 -0.53 -18.61 16.93
CA PRO A 836 -0.56 -19.42 18.13
C PRO A 836 -1.55 -20.58 18.01
N GLY A 837 -1.14 -21.74 18.50
CA GLY A 837 -1.93 -22.97 18.43
C GLY A 837 -2.22 -23.58 19.79
N LEU A 838 -2.69 -24.83 19.77
CA LEU A 838 -2.86 -25.67 20.96
C LEU A 838 -1.95 -26.89 20.89
N GLU A 839 -1.15 -27.07 21.92
CA GLU A 839 -0.32 -28.28 22.09
C GLU A 839 -1.22 -29.52 22.17
N GLN A 840 -0.90 -30.54 21.38
CA GLN A 840 -1.59 -31.81 21.33
C GLN A 840 -0.87 -32.84 22.22
N GLU A 841 -1.53 -33.97 22.53
CA GLU A 841 -0.93 -35.04 23.35
C GLU A 841 0.37 -35.62 22.75
N ASP A 842 0.60 -35.46 21.45
CA ASP A 842 1.79 -35.93 20.74
C ASP A 842 2.93 -34.89 20.68
N GLY A 843 2.77 -33.74 21.34
CA GLY A 843 3.75 -32.66 21.41
C GLY A 843 3.78 -31.75 20.18
N ARG A 844 2.90 -31.95 19.19
CA ARG A 844 2.73 -31.02 18.07
C ARG A 844 1.79 -29.88 18.48
N ILE A 845 2.02 -28.70 17.92
CA ILE A 845 1.12 -27.56 18.12
C ILE A 845 0.14 -27.52 16.95
N ASN A 846 -1.14 -27.74 17.22
CA ASN A 846 -2.18 -27.62 16.22
C ASN A 846 -2.45 -26.13 15.97
N ARG A 847 -2.09 -25.66 14.77
CA ARG A 847 -2.27 -24.28 14.31
C ARG A 847 -3.36 -24.17 13.25
N SER A 848 -4.33 -25.08 13.26
CA SER A 848 -5.39 -25.11 12.26
C SER A 848 -6.05 -23.75 12.12
N THR A 849 -6.00 -23.19 10.91
CA THR A 849 -6.59 -21.89 10.59
C THR A 849 -7.06 -21.89 9.15
N GLY A 850 -8.13 -21.14 8.91
CA GLY A 850 -8.67 -20.88 7.58
C GLY A 850 -8.15 -19.57 7.00
N GLY A 851 -8.65 -19.25 5.82
CA GLY A 851 -8.38 -18.06 5.04
C GLY A 851 -9.01 -18.19 3.66
N LEU A 852 -10.34 -18.07 3.59
CA LEU A 852 -11.07 -18.13 2.31
C LEU A 852 -10.47 -17.17 1.29
N GLY A 853 -10.18 -17.72 0.12
CA GLY A 853 -9.76 -16.96 -1.05
C GLY A 853 -10.83 -16.93 -2.13
N GLN A 854 -10.39 -16.62 -3.34
CA GLN A 854 -11.17 -16.63 -4.55
C GLN A 854 -10.83 -17.88 -5.38
N THR A 855 -11.74 -18.25 -6.27
CA THR A 855 -11.73 -19.53 -6.98
C THR A 855 -12.23 -19.38 -8.41
N GLY A 856 -11.81 -20.33 -9.25
CA GLY A 856 -12.39 -20.54 -10.57
C GLY A 856 -13.43 -21.67 -10.57
N ILE A 857 -14.48 -21.52 -11.39
CA ILE A 857 -15.58 -22.50 -11.55
C ILE A 857 -15.91 -22.71 -13.03
N ILE A 858 -16.47 -23.88 -13.36
CA ILE A 858 -16.94 -24.23 -14.72
C ILE A 858 -18.45 -24.46 -14.69
N PHE A 859 -19.19 -23.78 -15.55
CA PHE A 859 -20.64 -23.94 -15.62
C PHE A 859 -21.04 -25.20 -16.40
N LYS A 860 -22.06 -25.89 -15.89
CA LYS A 860 -22.56 -27.16 -16.46
C LYS A 860 -23.14 -27.01 -17.86
N ASP A 861 -23.74 -25.86 -18.14
CA ASP A 861 -24.37 -25.58 -19.43
C ASP A 861 -23.36 -25.27 -20.55
N SER A 862 -22.07 -25.14 -20.21
CA SER A 862 -20.99 -24.99 -21.19
C SER A 862 -20.98 -26.14 -22.20
N LYS A 863 -20.79 -25.79 -23.47
CA LYS A 863 -20.58 -26.77 -24.55
C LYS A 863 -19.10 -27.13 -24.75
N MET A 864 -18.20 -26.38 -24.13
CA MET A 864 -16.75 -26.46 -24.27
C MET A 864 -16.09 -26.91 -22.96
N LYS A 865 -16.61 -28.00 -22.35
CA LYS A 865 -16.20 -28.43 -21.00
C LYS A 865 -14.74 -28.84 -20.90
N GLU A 866 -14.20 -29.49 -21.93
CA GLU A 866 -12.80 -29.93 -21.97
C GLU A 866 -11.86 -28.74 -22.13
N GLU A 867 -12.23 -27.78 -22.99
CA GLU A 867 -11.50 -26.54 -23.20
C GLU A 867 -11.55 -25.65 -21.95
N ALA A 868 -12.71 -25.55 -21.30
CA ALA A 868 -12.90 -24.88 -20.03
C ALA A 868 -12.03 -25.48 -18.91
N TRP A 869 -11.92 -26.80 -18.87
CA TRP A 869 -11.05 -27.51 -17.93
C TRP A 869 -9.57 -27.27 -18.24
N GLN A 870 -9.18 -27.31 -19.51
CA GLN A 870 -7.81 -26.97 -19.93
C GLN A 870 -7.45 -25.53 -19.55
N PHE A 871 -8.38 -24.59 -19.72
CA PHE A 871 -8.22 -23.20 -19.29
C PHE A 871 -8.07 -23.07 -17.77
N LEU A 872 -8.94 -23.70 -16.98
CA LEU A 872 -8.87 -23.61 -15.51
C LEU A 872 -7.58 -24.23 -14.95
N LYS A 873 -7.13 -25.36 -15.52
CA LYS A 873 -5.83 -25.97 -15.18
C LYS A 873 -4.63 -25.11 -15.54
N TRP A 874 -4.68 -24.43 -16.69
CA TRP A 874 -3.64 -23.49 -17.11
C TRP A 874 -3.59 -22.31 -16.15
N TRP A 875 -4.73 -21.66 -15.92
CA TRP A 875 -4.82 -20.47 -15.07
C TRP A 875 -4.29 -20.75 -13.66
N THR A 876 -4.65 -21.88 -13.08
CA THR A 876 -4.21 -22.29 -11.73
C THR A 876 -2.85 -23.01 -11.69
N GLY A 877 -2.19 -23.16 -12.84
CA GLY A 877 -0.86 -23.76 -12.96
C GLY A 877 0.26 -22.86 -12.41
N ALA A 878 1.38 -23.48 -12.04
CA ALA A 878 2.47 -22.76 -11.37
C ALA A 878 3.02 -21.61 -12.23
N ASP A 879 3.28 -21.87 -13.52
CA ASP A 879 3.86 -20.89 -14.44
C ASP A 879 2.92 -19.69 -14.68
N ALA A 880 1.62 -19.95 -14.88
CA ALA A 880 0.63 -18.89 -15.06
C ALA A 880 0.47 -18.05 -13.77
N GLN A 881 0.42 -18.69 -12.60
CA GLN A 881 0.27 -18.00 -11.32
C GLN A 881 1.53 -17.19 -10.94
N GLU A 882 2.73 -17.71 -11.23
CA GLU A 882 4.00 -17.00 -11.05
C GLU A 882 4.08 -15.79 -11.99
N ARG A 883 3.76 -15.98 -13.28
CA ARG A 883 3.75 -14.90 -14.26
C ARG A 883 2.71 -13.85 -13.89
N PHE A 884 1.49 -14.25 -13.55
CA PHE A 884 0.45 -13.32 -13.13
C PHE A 884 0.87 -12.53 -11.90
N GLY A 885 1.38 -13.20 -10.86
CA GLY A 885 1.84 -12.52 -9.65
C GLY A 885 3.01 -11.57 -9.89
N SER A 886 3.95 -11.96 -10.75
CA SER A 886 5.09 -11.14 -11.14
C SER A 886 4.70 -9.93 -11.99
N GLU A 887 3.81 -10.11 -12.97
CA GLU A 887 3.29 -9.02 -13.81
C GLU A 887 2.40 -8.08 -12.98
N LEU A 888 1.61 -8.62 -12.06
CA LEU A 888 0.76 -7.83 -11.18
C LEU A 888 1.59 -6.99 -10.20
N GLU A 889 2.57 -7.59 -9.52
CA GLU A 889 3.50 -6.88 -8.63
C GLU A 889 4.38 -5.91 -9.42
N ALA A 890 4.79 -6.25 -10.66
CA ALA A 890 5.48 -5.32 -11.54
C ALA A 890 4.58 -4.17 -12.01
N LEU A 891 3.28 -4.39 -12.21
CA LEU A 891 2.35 -3.37 -12.72
C LEU A 891 1.84 -2.43 -11.61
N LEU A 892 1.60 -2.97 -10.42
CA LEU A 892 0.92 -2.26 -9.33
C LEU A 892 1.78 -2.12 -8.06
N GLY A 893 2.99 -2.70 -8.04
CA GLY A 893 3.90 -2.68 -6.90
C GLY A 893 3.64 -3.80 -5.91
N VAL A 894 4.47 -3.86 -4.85
CA VAL A 894 4.38 -4.85 -3.76
C VAL A 894 3.01 -4.82 -3.07
N GLU A 895 2.30 -3.70 -3.11
CA GLU A 895 0.93 -3.54 -2.59
C GLU A 895 -0.07 -4.51 -3.25
N ALA A 896 0.22 -4.98 -4.48
CA ALA A 896 -0.61 -5.92 -5.23
C ALA A 896 0.00 -7.32 -5.31
N ARG A 897 0.95 -7.66 -4.42
CA ARG A 897 1.54 -8.99 -4.38
C ARG A 897 0.46 -10.07 -4.41
N TRP A 898 0.73 -11.14 -5.13
CA TRP A 898 -0.25 -12.18 -5.37
C TRP A 898 -0.08 -13.34 -4.38
N ASN A 899 -1.09 -13.56 -3.54
CA ASN A 899 -1.15 -14.65 -2.56
C ASN A 899 -1.71 -15.94 -3.19
N THR A 900 -1.10 -16.40 -4.29
CA THR A 900 -1.56 -17.59 -5.04
C THR A 900 -1.75 -18.81 -4.14
N ALA A 901 -2.83 -19.58 -4.36
CA ALA A 901 -3.07 -20.83 -3.63
C ALA A 901 -2.14 -21.97 -4.11
N ASN A 902 -1.52 -21.81 -5.28
CA ASN A 902 -0.59 -22.79 -5.83
C ASN A 902 0.74 -22.75 -5.06
N VAL A 903 1.03 -23.82 -4.33
CA VAL A 903 2.19 -23.89 -3.42
C VAL A 903 3.51 -23.76 -4.17
N GLU A 904 3.60 -24.29 -5.39
CA GLU A 904 4.81 -24.18 -6.22
C GLU A 904 5.03 -22.73 -6.69
N ALA A 905 3.99 -22.07 -7.20
CA ALA A 905 4.08 -20.67 -7.61
C ALA A 905 4.43 -19.73 -6.44
N LEU A 906 3.86 -19.97 -5.25
CA LEU A 906 4.18 -19.17 -4.05
C LEU A 906 5.69 -19.16 -3.74
N ASN A 907 6.35 -20.33 -3.88
CA ASN A 907 7.80 -20.46 -3.68
C ASN A 907 8.64 -19.69 -4.70
N ARG A 908 8.10 -19.46 -5.91
CA ARG A 908 8.81 -18.75 -6.99
C ARG A 908 8.64 -17.23 -6.91
N LEU A 909 7.60 -16.75 -6.24
CA LEU A 909 7.31 -15.32 -6.07
C LEU A 909 8.32 -14.58 -5.15
N PRO A 910 8.39 -13.24 -5.23
CA PRO A 910 9.39 -12.42 -4.52
C PRO A 910 9.11 -12.18 -3.02
N TRP A 911 8.82 -13.23 -2.27
CA TRP A 911 8.73 -13.19 -0.80
C TRP A 911 10.11 -13.11 -0.14
N GLU A 912 10.18 -12.47 1.03
CA GLU A 912 11.34 -12.61 1.92
C GLU A 912 11.40 -14.05 2.43
N GLN A 913 12.60 -14.66 2.44
CA GLN A 913 12.72 -16.09 2.68
C GLN A 913 12.21 -16.50 4.07
N LYS A 914 12.55 -15.74 5.11
CA LYS A 914 12.09 -16.01 6.48
C LYS A 914 10.56 -15.96 6.61
N ASP A 915 9.94 -14.99 5.93
CA ASP A 915 8.48 -14.85 5.92
C ASP A 915 7.82 -16.00 5.15
N LEU A 916 8.38 -16.38 4.00
CA LEU A 916 7.91 -17.50 3.20
C LEU A 916 7.98 -18.82 4.00
N ASP A 917 9.08 -19.05 4.71
CA ASP A 917 9.24 -20.24 5.55
C ASP A 917 8.16 -20.31 6.64
N ALA A 918 7.90 -19.20 7.32
CA ALA A 918 6.82 -19.10 8.33
C ALA A 918 5.42 -19.32 7.72
N ILE A 919 5.16 -18.76 6.53
CA ILE A 919 3.89 -18.98 5.80
C ILE A 919 3.72 -20.45 5.45
N LEU A 920 4.77 -21.09 4.92
CA LEU A 920 4.73 -22.49 4.51
C LEU A 920 4.50 -23.43 5.70
N GLU A 921 5.12 -23.14 6.86
CA GLU A 921 4.87 -23.84 8.12
C GLU A 921 3.41 -23.70 8.57
N GLN A 922 2.88 -22.48 8.58
CA GLN A 922 1.47 -22.23 8.92
C GLN A 922 0.52 -22.96 7.95
N TRP A 923 0.88 -23.03 6.66
CA TRP A 923 0.07 -23.66 5.62
C TRP A 923 -0.01 -25.18 5.73
N GLU A 924 0.91 -25.84 6.44
CA GLU A 924 0.78 -27.27 6.75
C GLU A 924 -0.48 -27.57 7.58
N TRP A 925 -0.90 -26.58 8.39
CA TRP A 925 -2.11 -26.63 9.20
C TRP A 925 -3.32 -25.98 8.54
N PHE A 926 -3.21 -25.54 7.29
CA PHE A 926 -4.32 -24.85 6.65
C PHE A 926 -5.56 -25.74 6.56
N ARG A 927 -6.66 -25.27 7.13
CA ARG A 927 -7.93 -25.99 7.19
C ARG A 927 -9.07 -25.01 7.09
N GLU A 928 -9.78 -25.05 5.97
CA GLU A 928 -10.96 -24.22 5.77
C GLU A 928 -12.23 -24.93 6.23
N ARG A 929 -13.28 -24.15 6.49
CA ARG A 929 -14.61 -24.66 6.83
C ARG A 929 -15.33 -25.29 5.64
N GLU A 930 -16.17 -26.27 5.94
CA GLU A 930 -17.18 -26.77 5.01
C GLU A 930 -18.24 -25.68 4.77
N VAL A 931 -18.64 -25.51 3.51
CA VAL A 931 -19.71 -24.60 3.13
C VAL A 931 -20.99 -25.41 2.96
N VAL A 932 -21.96 -25.15 3.84
CA VAL A 932 -23.24 -25.88 3.87
C VAL A 932 -24.41 -24.97 3.54
N ILE A 933 -25.50 -25.55 3.05
CA ILE A 933 -26.72 -24.82 2.75
C ILE A 933 -27.35 -24.29 4.04
N GLY A 934 -27.56 -22.97 4.12
CA GLY A 934 -27.99 -22.29 5.34
C GLY A 934 -26.84 -21.86 6.26
N GLY A 935 -25.58 -22.17 5.88
CA GLY A 935 -24.38 -21.82 6.65
C GLY A 935 -24.17 -20.33 6.87
N TYR A 936 -24.69 -19.46 5.99
CA TYR A 936 -24.72 -18.00 6.19
C TYR A 936 -25.33 -17.58 7.55
N TYR A 937 -26.26 -18.40 8.05
CA TYR A 937 -26.91 -18.19 9.34
C TYR A 937 -26.04 -18.65 10.52
N THR A 938 -25.16 -19.64 10.31
CA THR A 938 -24.12 -20.05 11.27
C THR A 938 -23.19 -18.90 11.57
N THR A 939 -22.65 -18.26 10.53
CA THR A 939 -21.75 -17.11 10.66
C THR A 939 -22.36 -15.98 11.48
N ARG A 940 -23.61 -15.62 11.16
CA ARG A 940 -24.35 -14.59 11.91
C ARG A 940 -24.53 -14.96 13.38
N HIS A 941 -24.85 -16.22 13.68
CA HIS A 941 -25.10 -16.64 15.05
C HIS A 941 -23.83 -16.83 15.87
N ILE A 942 -22.69 -17.15 15.26
CA ILE A 942 -21.38 -17.08 15.93
C ILE A 942 -21.13 -15.63 16.41
N ALA A 943 -21.39 -14.63 15.56
CA ALA A 943 -21.27 -13.22 15.94
C ALA A 943 -22.26 -12.85 17.07
N ASN A 944 -23.50 -13.35 17.02
CA ASN A 944 -24.49 -13.12 18.08
C ASN A 944 -24.06 -13.77 19.40
N MET A 945 -23.58 -15.02 19.38
CA MET A 945 -23.07 -15.72 20.57
C MET A 945 -21.97 -14.89 21.22
N TRP A 946 -20.99 -14.44 20.43
CA TRP A 946 -19.93 -13.57 20.92
C TRP A 946 -20.48 -12.27 21.54
N ASN A 947 -21.41 -11.58 20.86
CA ASN A 947 -22.01 -10.35 21.37
C ASN A 947 -22.74 -10.56 22.70
N GLU A 948 -23.53 -11.64 22.81
CA GLU A 948 -24.24 -11.96 24.04
C GLU A 948 -23.26 -12.26 25.19
N ILE A 949 -22.16 -12.95 24.92
CA ILE A 949 -21.16 -13.28 25.94
C ILE A 949 -20.35 -12.04 26.33
N VAL A 950 -19.75 -11.35 25.36
CA VAL A 950 -18.74 -10.30 25.60
C VAL A 950 -19.36 -8.93 25.89
N LEU A 951 -20.53 -8.62 25.32
CA LEU A 951 -21.20 -7.33 25.53
C LEU A 951 -22.31 -7.41 26.58
N ASN A 952 -23.08 -8.50 26.59
CA ASN A 952 -24.24 -8.64 27.48
C ASN A 952 -23.95 -9.51 28.72
N GLY A 953 -22.77 -10.13 28.82
CA GLY A 953 -22.38 -10.94 29.97
C GLY A 953 -23.16 -12.24 30.11
N LYS A 954 -23.70 -12.77 29.00
CA LYS A 954 -24.43 -14.04 28.97
C LYS A 954 -23.48 -15.22 29.22
N VAL A 955 -23.97 -16.27 29.86
CA VAL A 955 -23.20 -17.51 30.07
C VAL A 955 -22.94 -18.18 28.72
N THR A 956 -21.68 -18.54 28.44
CA THR A 956 -21.24 -19.10 27.15
C THR A 956 -22.10 -20.27 26.69
N ARG A 957 -22.35 -21.24 27.56
CA ARG A 957 -23.20 -22.40 27.24
C ARG A 957 -24.62 -22.00 26.82
N GLU A 958 -25.23 -21.05 27.51
CA GLU A 958 -26.60 -20.59 27.21
C GLU A 958 -26.65 -19.87 25.85
N ALA A 959 -25.66 -19.01 25.58
CA ALA A 959 -25.54 -18.32 24.29
C ALA A 959 -25.34 -19.29 23.12
N VAL A 960 -24.47 -20.30 23.31
CA VAL A 960 -24.20 -21.34 22.29
C VAL A 960 -25.42 -22.22 22.05
N GLU A 961 -26.09 -22.72 23.10
CA GLU A 961 -27.28 -23.57 22.96
C GLU A 961 -28.43 -22.86 22.21
N GLU A 962 -28.65 -21.57 22.48
CA GLU A 962 -29.64 -20.77 21.75
C GLU A 962 -29.24 -20.54 20.29
N GLY A 963 -27.98 -20.20 20.04
CA GLY A 963 -27.48 -20.01 18.69
C GLY A 963 -27.54 -21.30 17.87
N VAL A 964 -27.14 -22.44 18.43
CA VAL A 964 -27.22 -23.77 17.79
C VAL A 964 -28.66 -24.10 17.40
N ARG A 965 -29.63 -23.83 18.27
CA ARG A 965 -31.05 -24.06 17.98
C ARG A 965 -31.52 -23.27 16.76
N GLU A 966 -31.17 -21.99 16.67
CA GLU A 966 -31.54 -21.15 15.53
C GLU A 966 -30.77 -21.54 14.26
N ILE A 967 -29.51 -21.98 14.38
CA ILE A 967 -28.72 -22.52 13.27
C ILE A 967 -29.39 -23.77 12.70
N ASN A 968 -29.66 -24.78 13.53
CA ASN A 968 -30.26 -26.05 13.10
C ASN A 968 -31.62 -25.84 12.43
N LYS A 969 -32.44 -24.91 12.96
CA LYS A 969 -33.71 -24.53 12.37
C LYS A 969 -33.56 -23.97 10.96
N GLU A 970 -32.59 -23.10 10.71
CA GLU A 970 -32.36 -22.54 9.37
C GLU A 970 -31.69 -23.56 8.42
N LEU A 971 -30.73 -24.37 8.90
CA LEU A 971 -30.15 -25.47 8.13
C LEU A 971 -31.25 -26.42 7.64
N ARG A 972 -32.13 -26.88 8.54
CA ARG A 972 -33.26 -27.75 8.20
C ARG A 972 -34.20 -27.10 7.20
N LYS A 973 -34.67 -25.87 7.50
CA LYS A 973 -35.58 -25.13 6.61
C LYS A 973 -35.01 -24.96 5.20
N LYS A 974 -33.71 -24.67 5.08
CA LYS A 974 -33.08 -24.51 3.77
C LYS A 974 -32.94 -25.84 3.05
N ARG A 975 -32.58 -26.91 3.74
CA ARG A 975 -32.55 -28.25 3.13
C ARG A 975 -33.94 -28.70 2.66
N GLU A 976 -34.99 -28.42 3.42
CA GLU A 976 -36.39 -28.63 2.99
C GLU A 976 -36.76 -27.79 1.75
N GLU A 977 -36.36 -26.52 1.71
CA GLU A 977 -36.58 -25.62 0.56
C GLU A 977 -35.95 -26.16 -0.73
N PHE A 978 -34.76 -26.76 -0.63
CA PHE A 978 -34.05 -27.37 -1.76
C PHE A 978 -34.38 -28.86 -1.99
N GLY A 979 -35.30 -29.45 -1.21
CA GLY A 979 -35.71 -30.86 -1.36
C GLY A 979 -34.62 -31.88 -1.02
N LEU A 980 -33.70 -31.52 -0.12
CA LEU A 980 -32.58 -32.36 0.31
C LEU A 980 -32.93 -33.16 1.57
N GLU A 981 -32.17 -34.22 1.85
CA GLU A 981 -32.33 -35.02 3.07
C GLU A 981 -32.17 -34.16 4.33
N THR A 982 -33.00 -34.36 5.34
CA THR A 982 -32.91 -33.68 6.64
C THR A 982 -32.50 -34.69 7.73
N SER A 983 -31.87 -34.22 8.80
CA SER A 983 -31.53 -35.09 9.93
C SER A 983 -32.78 -35.62 10.63
N ASP A 984 -32.72 -36.88 11.08
CA ASP A 984 -33.77 -37.54 11.87
C ASP A 984 -33.73 -37.18 13.36
N THR A 985 -32.66 -36.51 13.84
CA THR A 985 -32.46 -36.21 15.28
C THR A 985 -33.48 -35.23 15.86
N ASP A 986 -34.10 -34.38 15.02
CA ASP A 986 -35.10 -33.38 15.44
C ASP A 986 -36.54 -33.93 15.56
N ARG A 987 -36.80 -35.19 15.21
CA ARG A 987 -38.15 -35.80 15.37
C ARG A 987 -38.56 -36.07 16.83
N LEU A 988 -37.69 -35.76 17.79
CA LEU A 988 -37.91 -36.02 19.21
C LEU A 988 -38.45 -34.80 20.00
N ASP A 989 -38.53 -33.62 19.37
CA ASP A 989 -38.98 -32.37 20.02
C ASP A 989 -40.28 -31.77 19.39
N GLU A 990 -41.06 -32.55 18.63
CA GLU A 990 -42.45 -32.18 18.27
C GLU A 990 -43.48 -32.48 19.37
#